data_AF-A0A2E7VNN7-F1
#
_entry.id   AF-A0A2E7VNN7-F1
#
_cell.length_a   1.000
_cell.length_b   1.000
_cell.length_c   1.000
_cell.angle_alpha   90.00
_cell.angle_beta   90.00
_cell.angle_gamma   90.00
#
_symmetry.space_group_name_H-M   'P 1'
#
loop_
_entity.id
_entity.type
_entity.pdbx_description
1 polymer ?
#
loop_
_entity_poly.entity_id
_entity_poly.type
_entity_poly.pdbx_seq_one_letter_code
_entity_poly.pdbx_strand_id
1 'polypeptide(L)'
;MPIIIATILLTSAQIASANDSDGDGTDDLNDDFPNDPCADTDTDGDGLPDTVVSGCTSYSVTAYTSFEDPFTNGAKYYDTGDQSLSRYLWNNANEPHIAHNQTTGSEMGFSLFYRSTGGVGLTDGDFFGTANYTGTVGNYTDGAQGYQMGDVDGSATLILDSVTADSMALDIYVQGGSSNSYEASDNLIVRFVGASSTVELVNVTGATGGSNNGGFATYMGVWTSLSGDISSLGQGNLEIEFISNSQTESVYIDNVAFTSQSQLVEDTDDDNDGWDDVDEVTCGTDPIDSNDFPSDSNGNGVCDATEGDDFDGDGIPNDDDPDDDNDGYDDIYDAFPLDPTEWDDADGDGIGSNTDTDDDGDGWSDSDEADCLTDSGSAFSVPDDNDGDGVCDIMDIDDDNDGYEDENDCAPYDPNISLLDCDGVCGGPSMIDACGICGGDDSTCSDCAGVPNGDAVIDECGICISGGNQTTCVIDSDGDGVDDDSDMFPDDNEEWGDFDGDGIGDNADTDDDGDGCEDSSDDLPTNPNECFDTDGDGIGDNADTDDDGDGWSDDDEVNCEGEGDNPQLDADSTPVDSDGDGLCDHPMDLDDDNDGWSDEDEESCETEKADPNEAPTDIDTDGICDHIDLDDDGDGVLDTDDSFPTDVSEWMDTDGDGLGDNSDLDDDGDQFSDEDEAECGSNPSDSDSTPRDSDGDGICDSLDDFNDSESDDTPGLGIMSMISVLALAALARRE
;
A
#
# COMPACT_ATOMS: atom_id res chain seq x y z
N MET A 1 -55.00 25.54 -10.08
CA MET A 1 -53.88 25.12 -10.94
C MET A 1 -52.73 26.06 -10.66
N PRO A 2 -51.87 25.75 -9.68
CA PRO A 2 -50.66 26.51 -9.49
C PRO A 2 -49.67 26.10 -10.57
N ILE A 3 -49.05 27.11 -11.18
CA ILE A 3 -47.92 26.97 -12.10
C ILE A 3 -46.71 26.77 -11.20
N ILE A 4 -46.10 25.58 -11.28
CA ILE A 4 -44.80 25.31 -10.67
C ILE A 4 -43.79 26.07 -11.52
N ILE A 5 -43.22 27.13 -10.94
CA ILE A 5 -42.00 27.76 -11.45
C ILE A 5 -40.89 26.88 -10.90
N ALA A 6 -40.34 26.01 -11.74
CA ALA A 6 -39.07 25.36 -11.47
C ALA A 6 -38.00 26.46 -11.48
N THR A 7 -37.51 26.83 -10.31
CA THR A 7 -36.20 27.43 -10.14
C THR A 7 -35.18 26.39 -10.61
N ILE A 8 -34.81 26.49 -11.87
CA ILE A 8 -33.58 25.91 -12.38
C ILE A 8 -32.48 26.66 -11.64
N LEU A 9 -31.81 26.00 -10.68
CA LEU A 9 -30.46 26.37 -10.31
C LEU A 9 -29.66 26.28 -11.62
N LEU A 10 -29.37 27.43 -12.23
CA LEU A 10 -28.18 27.52 -13.04
C LEU A 10 -27.05 27.49 -12.02
N THR A 11 -26.46 26.33 -11.78
CA THR A 11 -25.02 26.32 -11.56
C THR A 11 -24.44 26.84 -12.86
N SER A 12 -24.01 28.11 -12.85
CA SER A 12 -22.98 28.49 -13.80
C SER A 12 -21.81 27.60 -13.42
N ALA A 13 -21.47 26.63 -14.27
CA ALA A 13 -20.08 26.24 -14.35
C ALA A 13 -19.33 27.56 -14.58
N GLN A 14 -18.59 28.01 -13.57
CA GLN A 14 -17.55 28.99 -13.81
C GLN A 14 -16.69 28.35 -14.88
N ILE A 15 -16.60 29.02 -16.02
CA ILE A 15 -15.61 28.64 -17.01
C ILE A 15 -14.33 29.13 -16.35
N ALA A 16 -13.56 28.21 -15.75
CA ALA A 16 -12.18 28.45 -15.37
C ALA A 16 -11.53 29.23 -16.52
N SER A 17 -11.04 30.42 -16.20
CA SER A 17 -10.24 31.18 -17.15
C SER A 17 -9.02 30.31 -17.48
N ALA A 18 -8.45 30.42 -18.69
CA ALA A 18 -7.26 29.63 -19.04
C ALA A 18 -5.98 30.05 -18.26
N ASN A 19 -6.15 30.77 -17.15
CA ASN A 19 -5.12 31.41 -16.34
C ASN A 19 -5.47 31.36 -14.83
N ASP A 20 -6.46 30.56 -14.43
CA ASP A 20 -7.00 30.46 -13.05
C ASP A 20 -7.59 29.04 -12.98
N SER A 21 -6.73 28.11 -12.58
CA SER A 21 -6.88 26.67 -12.81
C SER A 21 -7.80 26.00 -11.81
N ASP A 22 -7.80 26.44 -10.56
CA ASP A 22 -8.67 25.94 -9.49
C ASP A 22 -9.93 26.81 -9.27
N GLY A 23 -9.98 28.03 -9.82
CA GLY A 23 -11.16 28.88 -9.80
C GLY A 23 -11.38 29.64 -8.50
N ASP A 24 -10.35 29.79 -7.67
CA ASP A 24 -10.36 30.52 -6.41
C ASP A 24 -10.51 32.05 -6.61
N GLY A 25 -10.10 32.54 -7.79
CA GLY A 25 -10.17 33.94 -8.22
C GLY A 25 -8.82 34.64 -8.34
N THR A 26 -7.72 33.97 -8.05
CA THR A 26 -6.34 34.39 -8.28
C THR A 26 -5.83 33.77 -9.59
N ASP A 27 -5.03 34.52 -10.36
CA ASP A 27 -4.54 34.00 -11.66
C ASP A 27 -3.26 33.19 -11.39
N ASP A 28 -3.08 31.99 -11.99
CA ASP A 28 -1.97 31.01 -11.77
C ASP A 28 -0.53 31.59 -11.74
N LEU A 29 -0.33 32.80 -12.29
CA LEU A 29 0.97 33.48 -12.31
C LEU A 29 1.29 34.28 -11.04
N ASN A 30 0.29 34.50 -10.19
CA ASN A 30 0.40 35.19 -8.90
C ASN A 30 -0.36 34.40 -7.84
N ASP A 31 -0.49 33.10 -8.06
CA ASP A 31 -1.08 32.13 -7.17
C ASP A 31 0.05 31.18 -6.80
N ASP A 32 0.41 31.16 -5.52
CA ASP A 32 1.48 30.30 -5.03
C ASP A 32 0.99 28.85 -4.86
N PHE A 33 -0.34 28.64 -4.84
CA PHE A 33 -1.03 27.35 -4.80
C PHE A 33 -1.96 27.16 -6.01
N PRO A 34 -1.46 27.21 -7.26
CA PRO A 34 -2.25 27.40 -8.48
C PRO A 34 -3.21 26.24 -8.85
N ASN A 35 -3.28 25.19 -8.03
CA ASN A 35 -4.18 24.05 -8.22
C ASN A 35 -5.01 23.75 -6.95
N ASP A 36 -4.87 24.54 -5.89
CA ASP A 36 -5.58 24.33 -4.64
C ASP A 36 -6.50 25.52 -4.33
N PRO A 37 -7.83 25.36 -4.49
CA PRO A 37 -8.76 26.47 -4.29
C PRO A 37 -8.90 26.91 -2.82
N CYS A 38 -8.18 26.28 -1.90
CA CYS A 38 -8.19 26.58 -0.48
C CYS A 38 -7.10 27.57 -0.04
N ALA A 39 -6.12 27.88 -0.89
CA ALA A 39 -5.04 28.83 -0.61
C ALA A 39 -4.61 29.56 -1.88
N ASP A 40 -4.02 30.75 -1.78
CA ASP A 40 -3.57 31.51 -2.96
C ASP A 40 -2.27 32.32 -2.77
N THR A 41 -1.81 32.50 -1.53
CA THR A 41 -0.69 33.39 -1.18
C THR A 41 0.29 32.65 -0.26
N ASP A 42 1.58 32.79 -0.54
CA ASP A 42 2.73 32.35 0.26
C ASP A 42 3.76 33.51 0.28
N THR A 43 3.75 34.31 1.35
CA THR A 43 4.47 35.59 1.41
C THR A 43 5.99 35.40 1.54
N ASP A 44 6.44 34.36 2.24
CA ASP A 44 7.86 34.10 2.48
C ASP A 44 8.47 33.03 1.53
N GLY A 45 7.62 32.22 0.90
CA GLY A 45 7.97 31.21 -0.09
C GLY A 45 8.38 29.86 0.51
N ASP A 46 7.98 29.54 1.73
CA ASP A 46 8.33 28.29 2.41
C ASP A 46 7.43 27.09 2.01
N GLY A 47 6.34 27.36 1.29
CA GLY A 47 5.38 26.38 0.80
C GLY A 47 4.17 26.16 1.71
N LEU A 48 4.05 26.89 2.82
CA LEU A 48 2.85 26.99 3.64
C LEU A 48 2.02 28.21 3.22
N PRO A 49 0.69 28.11 3.20
CA PRO A 49 -0.16 29.23 2.83
C PRO A 49 -0.37 30.22 3.97
N ASP A 50 -0.24 31.52 3.69
CA ASP A 50 -0.56 32.61 4.64
C ASP A 50 -1.96 32.45 5.26
N THR A 51 -2.93 31.98 4.46
CA THR A 51 -4.28 31.72 4.94
C THR A 51 -4.94 30.54 4.25
N VAL A 52 -5.67 29.73 5.01
CA VAL A 52 -6.51 28.64 4.48
C VAL A 52 -8.00 29.01 4.51
N VAL A 53 -8.69 28.85 3.37
CA VAL A 53 -10.11 29.19 3.26
C VAL A 53 -10.96 28.27 4.14
N SER A 54 -11.56 28.84 5.20
CA SER A 54 -12.41 28.10 6.14
C SER A 54 -13.56 27.33 5.47
N GLY A 55 -13.62 26.02 5.73
CA GLY A 55 -14.62 25.10 5.18
C GLY A 55 -14.35 24.68 3.72
N CYS A 56 -13.15 24.96 3.22
CA CYS A 56 -12.61 24.41 1.99
C CYS A 56 -12.00 23.02 2.24
N THR A 57 -11.88 22.22 1.20
CA THR A 57 -11.25 20.90 1.25
C THR A 57 -10.15 20.90 0.20
N SER A 58 -8.91 20.82 0.66
CA SER A 58 -7.73 20.77 -0.20
C SER A 58 -7.59 19.38 -0.81
N TYR A 59 -7.04 19.32 -2.01
CA TYR A 59 -6.75 18.07 -2.71
C TYR A 59 -5.35 18.12 -3.29
N SER A 60 -4.57 17.08 -3.05
CA SER A 60 -3.23 16.92 -3.63
C SER A 60 -3.26 15.90 -4.77
N VAL A 61 -2.43 16.09 -5.79
CA VAL A 61 -2.23 15.11 -6.86
C VAL A 61 -1.32 14.01 -6.32
N THR A 62 -1.89 12.83 -6.05
CA THR A 62 -1.15 11.68 -5.50
C THR A 62 -0.42 10.91 -6.60
N ALA A 63 -0.96 10.88 -7.81
CA ALA A 63 -0.31 10.27 -8.97
C ALA A 63 -0.83 10.88 -10.28
N TYR A 64 -0.02 10.92 -11.32
CA TYR A 64 -0.42 11.47 -12.62
C TYR A 64 0.41 10.92 -13.78
N THR A 65 -0.10 11.06 -15.00
CA THR A 65 0.66 10.89 -16.24
C THR A 65 0.07 11.79 -17.34
N SER A 66 0.90 12.65 -17.93
CA SER A 66 0.58 13.36 -19.19
C SER A 66 1.36 12.80 -20.39
N PHE A 67 2.11 11.71 -20.20
CA PHE A 67 2.85 10.99 -21.24
C PHE A 67 3.99 11.84 -21.84
N GLU A 68 4.56 12.71 -21.01
CA GLU A 68 5.62 13.67 -21.32
C GLU A 68 7.02 13.20 -20.92
N ASP A 69 7.13 12.18 -20.05
CA ASP A 69 8.41 11.54 -19.75
C ASP A 69 9.05 11.01 -21.06
N PRO A 70 10.39 10.97 -21.18
CA PRO A 70 11.05 11.33 -22.43
C PRO A 70 10.71 10.41 -23.64
N PHE A 71 9.66 10.70 -24.40
CA PHE A 71 9.22 9.85 -25.52
C PHE A 71 9.04 10.60 -26.84
N THR A 72 10.02 10.55 -27.75
CA THR A 72 9.77 10.93 -29.16
C THR A 72 10.21 9.89 -30.18
N ASN A 73 9.21 9.19 -30.72
CA ASN A 73 9.13 8.96 -32.15
C ASN A 73 7.65 8.90 -32.59
N GLY A 74 7.10 9.98 -33.15
CA GLY A 74 5.72 10.05 -33.67
C GLY A 74 5.49 9.25 -34.96
N ALA A 75 6.07 8.06 -35.03
CA ALA A 75 5.99 7.11 -36.12
C ALA A 75 4.87 6.08 -35.85
N LYS A 76 4.75 5.10 -36.75
CA LYS A 76 3.89 3.94 -36.51
C LYS A 76 4.65 2.93 -35.64
N TYR A 77 3.97 2.32 -34.68
CA TYR A 77 4.45 1.18 -33.92
C TYR A 77 4.23 -0.11 -34.72
N TYR A 78 5.20 -1.01 -34.73
CA TYR A 78 5.13 -2.29 -35.45
C TYR A 78 5.30 -3.45 -34.49
N ASP A 79 4.20 -4.13 -34.16
CA ASP A 79 4.28 -5.34 -33.35
C ASP A 79 5.05 -6.46 -34.09
N THR A 80 5.98 -7.10 -33.37
CA THR A 80 6.85 -8.16 -33.92
C THR A 80 6.45 -9.56 -33.48
N GLY A 81 5.49 -9.68 -32.55
CA GLY A 81 5.00 -10.98 -32.06
C GLY A 81 3.89 -11.58 -32.94
N ASP A 82 3.29 -12.67 -32.47
CA ASP A 82 2.24 -13.39 -33.20
C ASP A 82 0.88 -12.66 -33.07
N GLN A 83 0.37 -12.12 -34.18
CA GLN A 83 -0.93 -11.44 -34.24
C GLN A 83 -2.14 -12.30 -33.85
N SER A 84 -1.99 -13.63 -33.72
CA SER A 84 -3.07 -14.54 -33.30
C SER A 84 -3.16 -14.75 -31.78
N LEU A 85 -2.15 -14.32 -31.01
CA LEU A 85 -2.09 -14.50 -29.57
C LEU A 85 -2.40 -13.20 -28.83
N SER A 86 -3.19 -13.30 -27.76
CA SER A 86 -3.40 -12.21 -26.81
C SER A 86 -2.23 -12.15 -25.83
N ARG A 87 -1.68 -10.97 -25.54
CA ARG A 87 -0.49 -10.79 -24.67
C ARG A 87 -0.25 -9.32 -24.31
N TYR A 88 0.60 -9.10 -23.34
CA TYR A 88 1.25 -7.80 -23.12
C TYR A 88 2.24 -7.47 -24.25
N LEU A 89 2.31 -6.20 -24.61
CA LEU A 89 3.21 -5.69 -25.63
C LEU A 89 4.34 -4.87 -25.00
N TRP A 90 5.52 -4.91 -25.63
CA TRP A 90 6.75 -4.30 -25.13
C TRP A 90 7.29 -3.23 -26.09
N ASN A 91 8.04 -2.26 -25.54
CA ASN A 91 8.62 -1.19 -26.34
C ASN A 91 9.63 -1.70 -27.37
N ASN A 92 9.49 -1.23 -28.62
CA ASN A 92 10.46 -1.45 -29.68
C ASN A 92 11.47 -0.31 -29.76
N ALA A 93 12.72 -0.65 -30.06
CA ALA A 93 13.77 0.35 -30.24
C ALA A 93 13.46 1.31 -31.41
N ASN A 94 13.39 2.62 -31.12
CA ASN A 94 13.07 3.68 -32.08
C ASN A 94 11.63 3.66 -32.61
N GLU A 95 10.66 3.20 -31.82
CA GLU A 95 9.23 3.29 -32.11
C GLU A 95 8.52 4.09 -31.00
N PRO A 96 7.24 4.50 -31.16
CA PRO A 96 6.47 5.03 -30.04
C PRO A 96 6.52 4.09 -28.84
N HIS A 97 6.54 4.64 -27.63
CA HIS A 97 6.41 3.84 -26.42
C HIS A 97 4.95 3.42 -26.25
N ILE A 98 4.76 2.15 -25.93
CA ILE A 98 3.45 1.55 -25.68
C ILE A 98 3.32 1.05 -24.24
N ALA A 99 4.44 0.94 -23.53
CA ALA A 99 4.53 0.67 -22.11
C ALA A 99 5.57 1.61 -21.49
N HIS A 100 5.48 1.88 -20.20
CA HIS A 100 6.42 2.68 -19.43
C HIS A 100 6.51 2.12 -18.02
N ASN A 101 7.72 2.04 -17.47
CA ASN A 101 7.97 1.68 -16.08
C ASN A 101 8.50 2.95 -15.39
N GLN A 102 7.99 3.22 -14.18
CA GLN A 102 8.24 4.41 -13.37
C GLN A 102 9.71 4.64 -13.01
N THR A 103 10.58 3.62 -13.12
CA THR A 103 12.04 3.71 -12.85
C THR A 103 12.81 4.78 -13.62
N THR A 104 12.18 5.55 -14.53
CA THR A 104 12.86 6.60 -15.33
C THR A 104 12.12 7.95 -15.40
N GLY A 105 11.18 8.24 -14.50
CA GLY A 105 10.28 9.39 -14.62
C GLY A 105 9.61 9.87 -13.33
N SER A 106 8.84 10.96 -13.45
CA SER A 106 7.93 11.45 -12.38
C SER A 106 6.46 11.13 -12.68
N GLU A 107 6.18 10.56 -13.86
CA GLU A 107 4.84 10.11 -14.27
C GLU A 107 4.62 8.62 -13.99
N MET A 108 3.35 8.25 -13.82
CA MET A 108 2.94 6.86 -13.63
C MET A 108 3.35 5.95 -14.80
N GLY A 109 3.70 4.72 -14.45
CA GLY A 109 3.94 3.66 -15.41
C GLY A 109 2.63 3.16 -16.00
N PHE A 110 2.78 2.47 -17.13
CA PHE A 110 1.66 1.87 -17.83
C PHE A 110 2.09 0.68 -18.66
N SER A 111 1.18 -0.27 -18.78
CA SER A 111 1.32 -1.45 -19.63
C SER A 111 0.22 -1.50 -20.68
N LEU A 112 0.45 -2.27 -21.74
CA LEU A 112 -0.52 -2.45 -22.82
C LEU A 112 -0.78 -3.92 -23.06
N PHE A 113 -2.02 -4.34 -22.83
CA PHE A 113 -2.49 -5.67 -23.17
C PHE A 113 -3.22 -5.65 -24.53
N TYR A 114 -2.80 -6.50 -25.46
CA TYR A 114 -3.47 -6.69 -26.74
C TYR A 114 -4.20 -8.03 -26.78
N ARG A 115 -5.46 -8.02 -27.19
CA ARG A 115 -6.28 -9.21 -27.42
C ARG A 115 -6.61 -9.37 -28.90
N SER A 116 -6.22 -10.50 -29.47
CA SER A 116 -6.48 -10.80 -30.88
C SER A 116 -7.97 -11.07 -31.13
N THR A 117 -8.51 -10.48 -32.18
CA THR A 117 -9.87 -10.77 -32.70
C THR A 117 -9.85 -11.45 -34.07
N GLY A 118 -8.66 -11.91 -34.51
CA GLY A 118 -8.43 -12.55 -35.80
C GLY A 118 -8.12 -11.58 -36.96
N GLY A 119 -7.81 -10.32 -36.67
CA GLY A 119 -7.33 -9.29 -37.59
C GLY A 119 -5.83 -9.39 -37.91
N VAL A 120 -5.28 -8.33 -38.53
CA VAL A 120 -3.81 -8.21 -38.75
C VAL A 120 -3.11 -7.64 -37.50
N GLY A 121 -3.90 -7.07 -36.58
CA GLY A 121 -3.40 -6.45 -35.34
C GLY A 121 -2.41 -5.34 -35.63
N LEU A 122 -1.53 -5.06 -34.67
CA LEU A 122 -0.54 -3.98 -34.78
C LEU A 122 0.69 -4.32 -35.65
N THR A 123 0.65 -5.44 -36.41
CA THR A 123 1.81 -5.95 -37.17
C THR A 123 2.01 -5.29 -38.53
N ASP A 124 0.99 -4.67 -39.12
CA ASP A 124 1.11 -3.88 -40.36
C ASP A 124 1.41 -2.40 -40.12
N GLY A 125 1.41 -2.02 -38.85
CA GLY A 125 2.06 -0.88 -38.25
C GLY A 125 1.14 0.30 -38.13
N ASP A 126 0.85 0.71 -36.90
CA ASP A 126 -0.25 1.61 -36.58
C ASP A 126 0.19 2.79 -35.75
N PHE A 127 -0.65 3.84 -35.76
CA PHE A 127 -0.41 4.99 -34.90
C PHE A 127 -0.91 4.62 -33.50
N PHE A 128 0.02 4.07 -32.73
CA PHE A 128 -0.23 3.46 -31.42
C PHE A 128 0.94 3.82 -30.48
N GLY A 129 0.64 4.15 -29.23
CA GLY A 129 1.61 4.55 -28.21
C GLY A 129 1.69 6.06 -28.00
N THR A 130 2.74 6.51 -27.30
CA THR A 130 3.06 7.92 -27.03
C THR A 130 3.22 8.68 -28.34
N ALA A 131 2.44 9.73 -28.53
CA ALA A 131 2.34 10.47 -29.77
C ALA A 131 2.52 11.97 -29.55
N ASN A 132 3.24 12.64 -30.44
CA ASN A 132 3.40 14.09 -30.48
C ASN A 132 2.79 14.73 -31.74
N TYR A 133 1.85 14.01 -32.38
CA TYR A 133 1.27 14.42 -33.66
C TYR A 133 0.08 15.37 -33.49
N THR A 134 0.38 16.66 -33.43
CA THR A 134 -0.59 17.75 -33.30
C THR A 134 -1.51 17.98 -34.52
N GLY A 135 -1.32 17.25 -35.62
CA GLY A 135 -2.10 17.46 -36.86
C GLY A 135 -3.57 17.06 -36.77
N THR A 136 -3.88 16.04 -35.96
CA THR A 136 -5.25 15.55 -35.76
C THR A 136 -5.95 16.29 -34.61
N VAL A 137 -5.34 16.27 -33.43
CA VAL A 137 -5.93 16.77 -32.18
C VAL A 137 -5.77 18.28 -32.01
N GLY A 138 -4.90 18.92 -32.80
CA GLY A 138 -4.47 20.27 -32.52
C GLY A 138 -3.38 20.24 -31.45
N ASN A 139 -3.58 20.93 -30.34
CA ASN A 139 -2.70 20.78 -29.18
C ASN A 139 -3.23 19.67 -28.27
N TYR A 140 -2.32 18.99 -27.62
CA TYR A 140 -2.59 18.19 -26.42
C TYR A 140 -3.06 19.12 -25.29
N THR A 141 -3.80 18.58 -24.32
CA THR A 141 -4.41 19.35 -23.23
C THR A 141 -3.39 19.75 -22.18
N ASP A 142 -2.37 18.91 -22.00
CA ASP A 142 -1.13 19.24 -21.30
C ASP A 142 0.09 18.95 -22.20
N GLY A 143 1.22 19.60 -21.93
CA GLY A 143 2.49 19.28 -22.59
C GLY A 143 2.51 19.32 -24.14
N ALA A 144 3.27 18.40 -24.75
CA ALA A 144 3.50 18.31 -26.19
C ALA A 144 3.10 16.95 -26.80
N GLN A 145 2.70 16.00 -25.97
CA GLN A 145 2.49 14.60 -26.25
C GLN A 145 1.21 14.09 -25.57
N GLY A 146 0.89 12.83 -25.81
CA GLY A 146 -0.20 12.11 -25.17
C GLY A 146 -0.20 10.67 -25.68
N TYR A 147 -1.13 9.83 -25.23
CA TYR A 147 -1.20 8.44 -25.68
C TYR A 147 -2.21 8.27 -26.81
N GLN A 148 -1.82 7.60 -27.91
CA GLN A 148 -2.72 7.31 -29.03
C GLN A 148 -2.98 5.79 -29.15
N MET A 149 -4.23 5.43 -29.36
CA MET A 149 -4.62 4.09 -29.81
C MET A 149 -5.41 4.20 -31.11
N GLY A 150 -4.83 3.78 -32.23
CA GLY A 150 -5.45 3.84 -33.55
C GLY A 150 -5.27 2.56 -34.33
N ASP A 151 -6.27 2.21 -35.15
CA ASP A 151 -6.26 1.03 -36.04
C ASP A 151 -5.85 -0.28 -35.35
N VAL A 152 -6.47 -0.56 -34.19
CA VAL A 152 -6.04 -1.66 -33.31
C VAL A 152 -6.15 -3.04 -34.00
N ASP A 153 -7.11 -3.20 -34.93
CA ASP A 153 -7.41 -4.45 -35.62
C ASP A 153 -7.55 -5.64 -34.65
N GLY A 154 -8.14 -5.35 -33.48
CA GLY A 154 -8.09 -6.12 -32.25
C GLY A 154 -8.72 -5.35 -31.10
N SER A 155 -8.48 -5.80 -29.88
CA SER A 155 -8.77 -5.06 -28.65
C SER A 155 -7.45 -4.72 -27.97
N ALA A 156 -7.30 -3.48 -27.54
CA ALA A 156 -6.15 -3.05 -26.75
C ALA A 156 -6.63 -2.37 -25.47
N THR A 157 -5.99 -2.73 -24.36
CA THR A 157 -6.26 -2.18 -23.04
C THR A 157 -4.98 -1.54 -22.52
N LEU A 158 -4.98 -0.22 -22.42
CA LEU A 158 -3.96 0.52 -21.67
C LEU A 158 -4.30 0.40 -20.19
N ILE A 159 -3.33 -0.01 -19.37
CA ILE A 159 -3.47 -0.23 -17.94
C ILE A 159 -2.40 0.64 -17.27
N LEU A 160 -2.82 1.65 -16.50
CA LEU A 160 -1.89 2.38 -15.65
C LEU A 160 -1.54 1.56 -14.41
N ASP A 161 -0.39 1.84 -13.81
CA ASP A 161 0.00 1.25 -12.53
C ASP A 161 -1.01 1.57 -11.42
N SER A 162 -0.95 0.82 -10.32
CA SER A 162 -1.93 0.93 -9.26
C SER A 162 -1.75 2.19 -8.42
N VAL A 163 -2.88 2.78 -8.04
CA VAL A 163 -2.93 3.97 -7.18
C VAL A 163 -4.08 3.84 -6.19
N THR A 164 -3.88 4.40 -5.00
CA THR A 164 -4.95 4.67 -4.03
C THR A 164 -5.22 6.17 -4.04
N ALA A 165 -6.45 6.58 -4.37
CA ALA A 165 -6.83 7.99 -4.44
C ALA A 165 -8.34 8.17 -4.26
N ASP A 166 -8.78 9.41 -3.98
CA ASP A 166 -10.20 9.74 -3.80
C ASP A 166 -10.91 10.05 -5.11
N SER A 167 -10.21 10.65 -6.06
CA SER A 167 -10.77 11.05 -7.34
C SER A 167 -9.79 10.85 -8.48
N MET A 168 -10.32 10.70 -9.70
CA MET A 168 -9.54 10.65 -10.92
C MET A 168 -10.09 11.60 -11.98
N ALA A 169 -9.20 12.13 -12.82
CA ALA A 169 -9.53 12.88 -14.01
C ALA A 169 -8.65 12.47 -15.19
N LEU A 170 -9.18 12.56 -16.41
CA LEU A 170 -8.41 12.41 -17.65
C LEU A 170 -9.06 13.15 -18.82
N ASP A 171 -8.26 13.50 -19.82
CA ASP A 171 -8.74 14.04 -21.08
C ASP A 171 -8.71 12.99 -22.21
N ILE A 172 -9.83 12.89 -22.95
CA ILE A 172 -9.90 12.04 -24.14
C ILE A 172 -10.29 12.82 -25.39
N TYR A 173 -9.72 12.44 -26.54
CA TYR A 173 -10.16 12.87 -27.86
C TYR A 173 -10.45 11.67 -28.74
N VAL A 174 -11.67 11.61 -29.28
CA VAL A 174 -12.04 10.54 -30.22
C VAL A 174 -12.01 11.07 -31.65
N GLN A 175 -11.14 10.49 -32.48
CA GLN A 175 -11.09 10.73 -33.92
C GLN A 175 -11.96 9.72 -34.65
N GLY A 176 -12.72 10.15 -35.66
CA GLY A 176 -13.32 9.24 -36.63
C GLY A 176 -13.28 9.78 -38.05
N GLY A 177 -13.43 8.88 -39.02
CA GLY A 177 -13.40 9.18 -40.44
C GLY A 177 -14.66 9.87 -40.98
N SER A 178 -15.30 9.25 -41.99
CA SER A 178 -16.49 9.81 -42.65
C SER A 178 -17.78 9.61 -41.82
N SER A 179 -18.96 9.87 -42.38
CA SER A 179 -20.22 9.62 -41.65
C SER A 179 -20.36 8.12 -41.37
N ASN A 180 -20.51 7.73 -40.10
CA ASN A 180 -20.58 6.34 -39.63
C ASN A 180 -19.23 5.62 -39.70
N SER A 181 -18.17 6.20 -39.12
CA SER A 181 -16.90 5.48 -38.95
C SER A 181 -17.06 4.38 -37.89
N TYR A 182 -17.61 4.73 -36.72
CA TYR A 182 -17.82 3.76 -35.64
C TYR A 182 -19.05 2.86 -35.85
N GLU A 183 -18.82 1.56 -35.83
CA GLU A 183 -19.70 0.46 -36.16
C GLU A 183 -19.96 -0.41 -34.93
N ALA A 184 -20.87 -1.39 -35.02
CA ALA A 184 -21.28 -2.21 -33.87
C ALA A 184 -20.17 -3.10 -33.27
N SER A 185 -19.02 -3.22 -33.95
CA SER A 185 -17.87 -3.99 -33.50
C SER A 185 -16.85 -3.16 -32.73
N ASP A 186 -17.01 -1.83 -32.68
CA ASP A 186 -16.08 -0.94 -31.99
C ASP A 186 -16.56 -0.66 -30.56
N ASN A 187 -15.62 -0.49 -29.63
CA ASN A 187 -15.91 -0.05 -28.28
C ASN A 187 -14.85 0.92 -27.76
N LEU A 188 -15.25 1.74 -26.79
CA LEU A 188 -14.34 2.46 -25.90
C LEU A 188 -14.90 2.31 -24.49
N ILE A 189 -14.10 1.73 -23.62
CA ILE A 189 -14.41 1.57 -22.20
C ILE A 189 -13.28 2.25 -21.42
N VAL A 190 -13.64 3.17 -20.53
CA VAL A 190 -12.73 3.83 -19.59
C VAL A 190 -13.26 3.50 -18.20
N ARG A 191 -12.47 2.78 -17.40
CA ARG A 191 -12.89 2.30 -16.09
C ARG A 191 -11.73 2.31 -15.10
N PHE A 192 -12.04 2.55 -13.83
CA PHE A 192 -11.13 2.28 -12.72
C PHE A 192 -11.54 0.99 -12.04
N VAL A 193 -10.61 0.04 -11.93
CA VAL A 193 -10.81 -1.28 -11.33
C VAL A 193 -10.08 -1.28 -9.99
N GLY A 194 -10.84 -1.19 -8.90
CA GLY A 194 -10.30 -1.30 -7.54
C GLY A 194 -10.50 -2.69 -6.95
N ALA A 195 -9.97 -2.91 -5.76
CA ALA A 195 -10.04 -4.18 -5.04
C ALA A 195 -11.48 -4.69 -4.83
N SER A 196 -12.41 -3.79 -4.51
CA SER A 196 -13.79 -4.15 -4.12
C SER A 196 -14.83 -4.01 -5.24
N SER A 197 -14.62 -3.10 -6.20
CA SER A 197 -15.57 -2.82 -7.28
C SER A 197 -14.94 -2.05 -8.46
N THR A 198 -15.77 -1.60 -9.41
CA THR A 198 -15.32 -0.91 -10.63
C THR A 198 -16.19 0.31 -10.93
N VAL A 199 -15.57 1.43 -11.27
CA VAL A 199 -16.25 2.64 -11.75
C VAL A 199 -15.98 2.84 -13.24
N GLU A 200 -17.03 2.84 -14.07
CA GLU A 200 -16.92 3.12 -15.51
C GLU A 200 -17.25 4.59 -15.82
N LEU A 201 -16.29 5.34 -16.34
CA LEU A 201 -16.49 6.73 -16.81
C LEU A 201 -17.07 6.77 -18.23
N VAL A 202 -16.63 5.84 -19.07
CA VAL A 202 -17.10 5.68 -20.45
C VAL A 202 -17.36 4.22 -20.70
N ASN A 203 -18.56 3.91 -21.21
CA ASN A 203 -18.87 2.60 -21.76
C ASN A 203 -19.68 2.81 -23.04
N VAL A 204 -18.97 2.90 -24.16
CA VAL A 204 -19.59 3.05 -25.48
C VAL A 204 -19.28 1.83 -26.33
N THR A 205 -20.27 0.96 -26.49
CA THR A 205 -20.26 -0.06 -27.54
C THR A 205 -20.94 0.50 -28.79
N GLY A 206 -20.42 0.17 -29.96
CA GLY A 206 -20.75 0.71 -31.28
C GLY A 206 -22.20 0.98 -31.69
N ALA A 207 -22.37 1.68 -32.82
CA ALA A 207 -23.65 2.18 -33.28
C ALA A 207 -24.66 1.08 -33.69
N THR A 208 -25.70 0.86 -32.89
CA THR A 208 -26.89 0.10 -33.35
C THR A 208 -27.80 0.99 -34.22
N GLY A 209 -27.93 0.64 -35.51
CA GLY A 209 -28.99 1.13 -36.39
C GLY A 209 -28.88 2.59 -36.88
N GLY A 210 -28.14 2.82 -37.97
CA GLY A 210 -28.29 4.00 -38.85
C GLY A 210 -28.07 5.40 -38.23
N SER A 211 -27.60 5.49 -36.99
CA SER A 211 -27.17 6.73 -36.34
C SER A 211 -25.73 7.09 -36.75
N ASN A 212 -25.42 8.38 -36.77
CA ASN A 212 -24.09 8.89 -37.08
C ASN A 212 -23.14 8.62 -35.90
N ASN A 213 -22.36 7.53 -35.94
CA ASN A 213 -21.31 7.17 -34.96
C ASN A 213 -21.77 6.78 -33.54
N GLY A 214 -23.06 6.46 -33.32
CA GLY A 214 -23.53 5.85 -32.07
C GLY A 214 -23.22 6.67 -30.80
N GLY A 215 -22.72 5.99 -29.75
CA GLY A 215 -22.33 6.59 -28.47
C GLY A 215 -21.03 7.42 -28.53
N PHE A 216 -20.16 7.15 -29.51
CA PHE A 216 -18.93 7.90 -29.73
C PHE A 216 -19.17 9.36 -30.16
N ALA A 217 -20.33 9.65 -30.76
CA ALA A 217 -20.64 10.98 -31.30
C ALA A 217 -20.51 12.12 -30.26
N THR A 218 -20.61 11.82 -28.96
CA THR A 218 -20.42 12.77 -27.87
C THR A 218 -18.97 13.23 -27.71
N TYR A 219 -18.01 12.33 -27.93
CA TYR A 219 -16.57 12.53 -27.68
C TYR A 219 -15.78 12.87 -28.95
N MET A 220 -16.44 12.89 -30.11
CA MET A 220 -15.77 13.02 -31.39
C MET A 220 -15.35 14.45 -31.73
N GLY A 221 -14.07 14.62 -32.08
CA GLY A 221 -13.54 15.85 -32.67
C GLY A 221 -13.32 16.99 -31.68
N VAL A 222 -13.39 16.72 -30.38
CA VAL A 222 -13.21 17.67 -29.28
C VAL A 222 -12.57 16.93 -28.10
N TRP A 223 -11.63 17.59 -27.41
CA TRP A 223 -11.11 17.11 -26.13
C TRP A 223 -12.25 17.12 -25.09
N THR A 224 -12.41 16.02 -24.38
CA THR A 224 -13.43 15.84 -23.35
C THR A 224 -12.76 15.40 -22.06
N SER A 225 -12.86 16.23 -21.03
CA SER A 225 -12.43 15.90 -19.68
C SER A 225 -13.46 14.99 -19.00
N LEU A 226 -12.96 13.90 -18.44
CA LEU A 226 -13.70 12.90 -17.69
C LEU A 226 -13.21 12.95 -16.24
N SER A 227 -14.12 12.76 -15.28
CA SER A 227 -13.74 12.60 -13.88
C SER A 227 -14.71 11.68 -13.14
N GLY A 228 -14.23 11.07 -12.06
CA GLY A 228 -15.02 10.20 -11.19
C GLY A 228 -14.47 10.13 -9.78
N ASP A 229 -15.37 9.86 -8.84
CA ASP A 229 -15.06 9.53 -7.44
C ASP A 229 -14.68 8.05 -7.34
N ILE A 230 -13.52 7.79 -6.75
CA ILE A 230 -12.91 6.47 -6.58
C ILE A 230 -12.53 6.17 -5.12
N SER A 231 -12.84 7.07 -4.17
CA SER A 231 -12.51 6.97 -2.74
C SER A 231 -12.90 5.65 -2.06
N SER A 232 -13.97 5.01 -2.51
CA SER A 232 -14.48 3.75 -1.93
C SER A 232 -13.96 2.46 -2.61
N LEU A 233 -13.07 2.58 -3.60
CA LEU A 233 -12.59 1.45 -4.40
C LEU A 233 -11.34 0.78 -3.85
N GLY A 234 -10.61 1.45 -2.95
CA GLY A 234 -9.29 1.02 -2.49
C GLY A 234 -8.22 1.16 -3.59
N GLN A 235 -7.11 0.44 -3.43
CA GLN A 235 -6.05 0.38 -4.44
C GLN A 235 -6.57 -0.22 -5.75
N GLY A 236 -6.20 0.38 -6.89
CA GLY A 236 -6.69 -0.05 -8.19
C GLY A 236 -6.00 0.60 -9.39
N ASN A 237 -6.41 0.19 -10.59
CA ASN A 237 -5.81 0.62 -11.86
C ASN A 237 -6.84 1.33 -12.75
N LEU A 238 -6.39 2.35 -13.51
CA LEU A 238 -7.16 2.90 -14.62
C LEU A 238 -6.94 2.05 -15.88
N GLU A 239 -8.03 1.50 -16.43
CA GLU A 239 -8.04 0.71 -17.65
C GLU A 239 -8.79 1.43 -18.78
N ILE A 240 -8.15 1.55 -19.93
CA ILE A 240 -8.72 2.15 -21.15
C ILE A 240 -8.69 1.11 -22.26
N GLU A 241 -9.85 0.51 -22.53
CA GLU A 241 -10.03 -0.50 -23.57
C GLU A 241 -10.59 0.15 -24.85
N PHE A 242 -9.92 -0.10 -25.97
CA PHE A 242 -10.35 0.35 -27.29
C PHE A 242 -10.34 -0.78 -28.31
N ILE A 243 -11.46 -0.96 -29.01
CA ILE A 243 -11.60 -1.84 -30.17
C ILE A 243 -11.94 -0.97 -31.37
N SER A 244 -11.12 -1.08 -32.42
CA SER A 244 -11.40 -0.53 -33.74
C SER A 244 -10.80 -1.41 -34.83
N ASN A 245 -11.45 -1.42 -36.00
CA ASN A 245 -11.06 -2.18 -37.19
C ASN A 245 -10.76 -1.27 -38.40
N SER A 246 -10.42 0.00 -38.14
CA SER A 246 -10.43 1.08 -39.12
C SER A 246 -9.27 2.05 -38.95
N GLN A 247 -8.48 2.20 -40.02
CA GLN A 247 -7.35 3.15 -40.18
C GLN A 247 -7.66 4.63 -39.92
N THR A 248 -8.93 4.99 -39.70
CA THR A 248 -9.36 6.38 -39.51
C THR A 248 -9.96 6.65 -38.14
N GLU A 249 -9.96 5.64 -37.27
CA GLU A 249 -10.46 5.71 -35.90
C GLU A 249 -9.29 5.62 -34.94
N SER A 250 -9.32 6.53 -33.97
CA SER A 250 -8.31 6.56 -32.92
C SER A 250 -8.89 7.25 -31.70
N VAL A 251 -8.46 6.83 -30.53
CA VAL A 251 -8.61 7.57 -29.29
C VAL A 251 -7.24 8.13 -28.88
N TYR A 252 -7.25 9.35 -28.37
CA TYR A 252 -6.10 9.99 -27.77
C TYR A 252 -6.43 10.26 -26.30
N ILE A 253 -5.47 10.02 -25.42
CA ILE A 253 -5.57 10.16 -23.97
C ILE A 253 -4.47 11.11 -23.52
N ASP A 254 -4.79 11.95 -22.55
CA ASP A 254 -3.89 12.97 -22.03
C ASP A 254 -4.31 13.39 -20.62
N ASN A 255 -3.40 14.05 -19.90
CA ASN A 255 -3.66 14.74 -18.63
C ASN A 255 -4.40 13.85 -17.61
N VAL A 256 -3.86 12.66 -17.34
CA VAL A 256 -4.43 11.76 -16.32
C VAL A 256 -3.90 12.18 -14.96
N ALA A 257 -4.79 12.41 -13.99
CA ALA A 257 -4.42 12.77 -12.64
C ALA A 257 -5.33 12.07 -11.63
N PHE A 258 -4.75 11.68 -10.51
CA PHE A 258 -5.41 11.11 -9.34
C PHE A 258 -5.19 12.04 -8.16
N THR A 259 -6.27 12.36 -7.45
CA THR A 259 -6.20 13.27 -6.30
C THR A 259 -6.78 12.66 -5.05
N SER A 260 -6.19 13.02 -3.91
CA SER A 260 -6.66 12.64 -2.58
C SER A 260 -6.84 13.90 -1.74
N GLN A 261 -7.75 13.84 -0.78
CA GLN A 261 -7.95 14.93 0.17
C GLN A 261 -6.65 15.16 0.97
N SER A 262 -6.20 16.40 1.03
CA SER A 262 -5.09 16.86 1.87
C SER A 262 -5.57 17.91 2.86
N GLN A 263 -4.85 18.09 3.96
CA GLN A 263 -5.04 19.22 4.87
C GLN A 263 -3.86 20.18 4.66
N LEU A 264 -4.16 21.42 4.31
CA LEU A 264 -3.18 22.51 4.36
C LEU A 264 -3.17 23.06 5.79
N VAL A 265 -1.98 23.34 6.29
CA VAL A 265 -1.75 24.04 7.55
C VAL A 265 -1.43 25.49 7.20
N GLU A 266 -2.06 26.44 7.89
CA GLU A 266 -1.78 27.87 7.73
C GLU A 266 -0.36 28.17 8.23
N ASP A 267 0.38 29.00 7.51
CA ASP A 267 1.66 29.53 8.00
C ASP A 267 1.39 30.42 9.23
N THR A 268 2.24 30.29 10.24
CA THR A 268 2.12 31.08 11.47
C THR A 268 3.04 32.29 11.48
N ASP A 269 4.03 32.39 10.59
CA ASP A 269 4.98 33.51 10.46
C ASP A 269 5.15 33.91 8.99
N ASP A 270 4.11 34.58 8.44
CA ASP A 270 3.95 34.91 7.01
C ASP A 270 5.15 35.63 6.35
N ASP A 271 6.03 36.27 7.12
CA ASP A 271 7.18 37.02 6.60
C ASP A 271 8.55 36.58 7.13
N ASN A 272 8.56 35.55 7.97
CA ASN A 272 9.73 34.87 8.52
C ASN A 272 10.69 35.81 9.25
N ASP A 273 10.14 36.78 10.00
CA ASP A 273 10.92 37.67 10.85
C ASP A 273 11.06 37.17 12.30
N GLY A 274 10.45 36.01 12.59
CA GLY A 274 10.56 35.25 13.83
C GLY A 274 9.51 35.63 14.85
N TRP A 275 8.36 36.15 14.41
CA TRP A 275 7.20 36.48 15.24
C TRP A 275 5.93 35.99 14.59
N ASP A 276 5.17 35.18 15.31
CA ASP A 276 3.92 34.65 14.76
C ASP A 276 2.89 35.77 14.50
N ASP A 277 2.08 35.58 13.46
CA ASP A 277 1.00 36.44 12.99
C ASP A 277 0.08 36.97 14.11
N VAL A 278 -0.25 36.07 15.04
CA VAL A 278 -1.12 36.36 16.18
C VAL A 278 -0.46 37.37 17.12
N ASP A 279 0.84 37.24 17.33
CA ASP A 279 1.63 38.12 18.19
C ASP A 279 1.84 39.47 17.51
N GLU A 280 2.16 39.48 16.22
CA GLU A 280 2.29 40.70 15.43
C GLU A 280 1.01 41.56 15.46
N VAL A 281 -0.15 40.93 15.20
CA VAL A 281 -1.45 41.62 15.29
C VAL A 281 -1.71 42.17 16.69
N THR A 282 -1.32 41.42 17.73
CA THR A 282 -1.49 41.80 19.13
C THR A 282 -0.59 42.96 19.52
N CYS A 283 0.65 42.94 19.04
CA CYS A 283 1.68 43.96 19.23
C CYS A 283 1.46 45.19 18.33
N GLY A 284 0.59 45.05 17.34
CA GLY A 284 0.14 46.11 16.44
C GLY A 284 1.12 46.39 15.29
N THR A 285 1.86 45.37 14.91
CA THR A 285 2.77 45.29 13.75
C THR A 285 2.07 44.61 12.57
N ASP A 286 2.75 44.42 11.44
CA ASP A 286 2.15 44.00 10.16
C ASP A 286 2.70 42.62 9.78
N PRO A 287 1.91 41.53 9.90
CA PRO A 287 2.29 40.12 9.67
C PRO A 287 3.05 39.79 8.37
N ILE A 288 2.99 40.69 7.39
CA ILE A 288 3.49 40.45 6.02
C ILE A 288 4.66 41.36 5.63
N ASP A 289 5.17 42.20 6.55
CA ASP A 289 6.33 43.07 6.32
C ASP A 289 7.40 42.86 7.38
N SER A 290 8.38 42.01 7.05
CA SER A 290 9.56 41.64 7.88
C SER A 290 10.45 42.79 8.37
N ASN A 291 10.06 44.04 8.10
CA ASN A 291 10.67 45.24 8.63
C ASN A 291 9.82 45.95 9.70
N ASP A 292 8.61 45.45 10.00
CA ASP A 292 7.68 45.99 10.96
C ASP A 292 7.51 45.12 12.23
N PHE A 293 8.39 44.16 12.53
CA PHE A 293 8.36 43.34 13.76
C PHE A 293 8.08 44.05 15.11
N PRO A 294 7.52 43.30 16.10
CA PRO A 294 7.28 43.77 17.45
C PRO A 294 8.53 44.33 18.15
N SER A 295 8.32 45.37 18.97
CA SER A 295 9.38 45.86 19.85
C SER A 295 9.48 44.99 21.09
N ASP A 296 10.56 44.24 21.18
CA ASP A 296 10.96 43.49 22.37
C ASP A 296 12.25 44.10 22.96
N SER A 297 12.11 44.79 24.08
CA SER A 297 13.21 45.46 24.77
C SER A 297 14.10 44.50 25.57
N ASN A 298 13.62 43.31 25.93
CA ASN A 298 14.24 42.41 26.89
C ASN A 298 14.77 41.10 26.22
N GLY A 299 14.30 40.79 25.01
CA GLY A 299 14.72 39.66 24.17
C GLY A 299 14.06 38.34 24.54
N ASN A 300 12.89 38.35 25.20
CA ASN A 300 12.20 37.15 25.67
C ASN A 300 11.13 36.62 24.69
N GLY A 301 10.94 37.25 23.52
CA GLY A 301 9.93 36.81 22.55
C GLY A 301 8.51 37.28 22.88
N VAL A 302 8.34 38.21 23.82
CA VAL A 302 7.06 38.88 24.09
C VAL A 302 7.23 40.38 23.90
N CYS A 303 6.32 41.01 23.17
CA CYS A 303 6.47 42.43 22.87
C CYS A 303 6.19 43.33 24.08
N ASP A 304 6.84 44.50 24.11
CA ASP A 304 6.66 45.53 25.16
C ASP A 304 5.20 45.99 25.36
N ALA A 305 4.30 45.68 24.41
CA ALA A 305 2.90 46.09 24.43
C ALA A 305 1.99 45.17 25.27
N THR A 306 2.37 43.92 25.45
CA THR A 306 1.69 42.89 26.26
C THR A 306 2.41 42.67 27.61
N GLU A 307 3.66 43.10 27.73
CA GLU A 307 4.46 43.09 28.96
C GLU A 307 3.72 43.78 30.15
N GLY A 308 3.38 43.02 31.20
CA GLY A 308 2.68 43.51 32.39
C GLY A 308 1.23 43.05 32.62
N ASP A 309 0.70 42.13 31.81
CA ASP A 309 -0.52 41.38 32.15
C ASP A 309 -0.23 40.39 33.30
N ASP A 310 -1.23 40.12 34.14
CA ASP A 310 -1.12 39.40 35.44
C ASP A 310 -2.41 38.58 35.57
N PHE A 311 -2.38 37.37 35.00
CA PHE A 311 -3.56 36.55 34.72
C PHE A 311 -4.18 35.99 36.00
N ASP A 312 -3.39 35.41 36.89
CA ASP A 312 -3.85 34.90 38.18
C ASP A 312 -4.07 36.00 39.26
N GLY A 313 -3.51 37.20 39.03
CA GLY A 313 -3.65 38.36 39.91
C GLY A 313 -2.77 38.32 41.17
N ASP A 314 -1.70 37.52 41.21
CA ASP A 314 -0.78 37.42 42.33
C ASP A 314 0.18 38.64 42.43
N GLY A 315 0.30 39.38 41.33
CA GLY A 315 1.10 40.60 41.20
C GLY A 315 2.51 40.39 40.65
N ILE A 316 2.81 39.19 40.14
CA ILE A 316 3.88 38.89 39.20
C ILE A 316 3.24 38.96 37.78
N PRO A 317 3.82 39.74 36.85
CA PRO A 317 3.36 39.71 35.47
C PRO A 317 3.62 38.36 34.83
N ASN A 318 2.79 37.96 33.87
CA ASN A 318 2.88 36.68 33.19
C ASN A 318 4.29 36.38 32.63
N ASP A 319 4.92 37.39 32.03
CA ASP A 319 6.28 37.30 31.48
C ASP A 319 7.39 37.05 32.54
N ASP A 320 7.07 37.22 33.82
CA ASP A 320 7.93 36.99 34.99
C ASP A 320 7.37 35.88 35.93
N ASP A 321 6.19 35.31 35.62
CA ASP A 321 5.51 34.28 36.40
C ASP A 321 5.81 32.91 35.78
N PRO A 322 6.21 31.89 36.56
CA PRO A 322 6.41 30.55 36.01
C PRO A 322 5.12 29.71 35.89
N ASP A 323 4.00 30.17 36.41
CA ASP A 323 2.71 29.45 36.53
C ASP A 323 1.60 30.51 36.46
N ASP A 324 1.28 30.93 35.23
CA ASP A 324 0.50 32.11 34.88
C ASP A 324 -0.94 32.08 35.40
N ASP A 325 -1.50 30.90 35.63
CA ASP A 325 -2.86 30.69 36.09
C ASP A 325 -2.99 30.03 37.49
N ASN A 326 -1.86 29.64 38.06
CA ASN A 326 -1.69 29.10 39.41
C ASN A 326 -2.44 27.78 39.66
N ASP A 327 -2.54 26.94 38.64
CA ASP A 327 -3.13 25.61 38.74
C ASP A 327 -2.14 24.57 39.34
N GLY A 328 -0.85 24.89 39.28
CA GLY A 328 0.26 24.13 39.85
C GLY A 328 1.16 23.40 38.84
N TYR A 329 0.96 23.59 37.54
CA TYR A 329 1.93 23.27 36.49
C TYR A 329 2.65 24.56 36.06
N ASP A 330 3.97 24.44 35.79
CA ASP A 330 4.73 25.62 35.32
C ASP A 330 4.45 25.77 33.81
N ASP A 331 4.38 26.99 33.27
CA ASP A 331 3.96 27.29 31.89
C ASP A 331 4.73 26.49 30.82
N ILE A 332 5.98 26.11 31.10
CA ILE A 332 6.81 25.30 30.19
C ILE A 332 6.40 23.82 30.10
N TYR A 333 5.52 23.38 31.00
CA TYR A 333 4.95 22.03 31.09
C TYR A 333 3.42 22.08 31.05
N ASP A 334 2.86 23.22 30.66
CA ASP A 334 1.43 23.47 30.63
C ASP A 334 1.04 23.83 29.19
N ALA A 335 0.24 22.98 28.54
CA ALA A 335 -0.24 23.23 27.19
C ALA A 335 -1.23 24.42 27.12
N PHE A 336 -1.82 24.81 28.26
CA PHE A 336 -2.76 25.90 28.39
C PHE A 336 -2.40 26.85 29.55
N PRO A 337 -1.27 27.60 29.47
CA PRO A 337 -0.74 28.42 30.58
C PRO A 337 -1.69 29.48 31.15
N LEU A 338 -2.83 29.74 30.49
CA LEU A 338 -3.83 30.73 30.89
C LEU A 338 -5.21 30.09 31.17
N ASP A 339 -5.33 28.76 31.25
CA ASP A 339 -6.57 28.10 31.65
C ASP A 339 -6.34 27.18 32.85
N PRO A 340 -6.71 27.61 34.08
CA PRO A 340 -6.37 26.88 35.32
C PRO A 340 -7.20 25.61 35.54
N THR A 341 -7.83 25.12 34.48
CA THR A 341 -8.55 23.85 34.43
C THR A 341 -7.99 22.86 33.41
N GLU A 342 -6.98 23.25 32.63
CA GLU A 342 -6.34 22.45 31.59
C GLU A 342 -4.84 22.64 31.66
N TRP A 343 -4.06 21.56 31.56
CA TRP A 343 -2.59 21.64 31.58
C TRP A 343 -1.91 20.68 30.58
N ASP A 344 -2.68 19.79 29.97
CA ASP A 344 -2.22 18.68 29.11
C ASP A 344 -3.04 18.71 27.81
N ASP A 345 -2.36 18.45 26.69
CA ASP A 345 -2.90 18.35 25.33
C ASP A 345 -2.28 17.09 24.71
N ALA A 346 -2.84 15.93 25.05
CA ALA A 346 -2.19 14.66 24.83
C ALA A 346 -2.15 14.22 23.35
N ASP A 347 -3.05 14.73 22.50
CA ASP A 347 -3.09 14.48 21.05
C ASP A 347 -2.69 15.71 20.20
N GLY A 348 -2.58 16.90 20.82
CA GLY A 348 -2.13 18.12 20.15
C GLY A 348 -3.20 18.81 19.32
N ASP A 349 -4.49 18.55 19.56
CA ASP A 349 -5.60 19.14 18.81
C ASP A 349 -5.98 20.56 19.29
N GLY A 350 -5.39 21.00 20.41
CA GLY A 350 -5.62 22.30 21.03
C GLY A 350 -6.82 22.35 21.99
N ILE A 351 -7.37 21.20 22.39
CA ILE A 351 -8.38 21.03 23.44
C ILE A 351 -7.73 20.30 24.63
N GLY A 352 -7.80 20.91 25.82
CA GLY A 352 -7.16 20.29 26.99
C GLY A 352 -7.83 19.00 27.45
N SER A 353 -7.04 18.03 27.90
CA SER A 353 -7.47 16.66 28.27
C SER A 353 -8.47 16.57 29.42
N ASN A 354 -8.78 17.65 30.17
CA ASN A 354 -9.92 17.62 31.11
C ASN A 354 -11.26 17.96 30.43
N THR A 355 -11.21 18.57 29.25
CA THR A 355 -12.35 18.94 28.42
C THR A 355 -12.51 18.03 27.21
N ASP A 356 -11.41 17.48 26.69
CA ASP A 356 -11.46 16.48 25.64
C ASP A 356 -12.25 15.23 26.08
N THR A 357 -12.78 14.54 25.09
CA THR A 357 -13.46 13.26 25.23
C THR A 357 -12.72 12.12 24.54
N ASP A 358 -11.62 12.40 23.85
CA ASP A 358 -10.72 11.45 23.17
C ASP A 358 -9.28 11.98 23.34
N ASP A 359 -8.76 11.85 24.57
CA ASP A 359 -7.52 12.51 25.01
C ASP A 359 -6.27 12.18 24.15
N ASP A 360 -6.22 11.05 23.43
CA ASP A 360 -5.07 10.63 22.63
C ASP A 360 -5.32 10.54 21.11
N GLY A 361 -6.55 10.87 20.67
CA GLY A 361 -6.92 10.97 19.27
C GLY A 361 -6.93 9.65 18.49
N ASP A 362 -6.99 8.49 19.17
CA ASP A 362 -6.99 7.18 18.53
C ASP A 362 -8.37 6.76 17.97
N GLY A 363 -9.40 7.57 18.24
CA GLY A 363 -10.77 7.38 17.77
C GLY A 363 -11.69 6.69 18.78
N TRP A 364 -11.20 6.35 19.97
CA TRP A 364 -12.01 5.84 21.09
C TRP A 364 -12.17 6.88 22.18
N SER A 365 -13.41 7.15 22.60
CA SER A 365 -13.62 8.13 23.66
C SER A 365 -13.10 7.63 25.01
N ASP A 366 -12.61 8.51 25.90
CA ASP A 366 -12.15 8.09 27.24
C ASP A 366 -13.27 7.39 28.03
N SER A 367 -14.52 7.68 27.68
CA SER A 367 -15.68 7.01 28.29
C SER A 367 -15.83 5.56 27.83
N ASP A 368 -15.56 5.29 26.55
CA ASP A 368 -15.57 3.94 25.99
C ASP A 368 -14.34 3.17 26.44
N GLU A 369 -13.16 3.78 26.40
CA GLU A 369 -11.92 3.18 26.90
C GLU A 369 -11.94 2.85 28.40
N ALA A 370 -12.53 3.71 29.22
CA ALA A 370 -12.74 3.41 30.64
C ALA A 370 -13.66 2.19 30.84
N ASP A 371 -14.62 1.98 29.94
CA ASP A 371 -15.50 0.81 29.93
C ASP A 371 -14.77 -0.43 29.33
N CYS A 372 -13.87 -0.22 28.36
CA CYS A 372 -13.05 -1.23 27.67
C CYS A 372 -11.75 -1.61 28.42
N LEU A 373 -11.40 -0.86 29.47
CA LEU A 373 -10.22 -1.02 30.32
C LEU A 373 -8.88 -0.70 29.63
N THR A 374 -8.89 0.21 28.67
CA THR A 374 -7.71 0.78 28.03
C THR A 374 -7.29 2.11 28.66
N ASP A 375 -6.16 2.65 28.23
CA ASP A 375 -5.54 3.87 28.77
C ASP A 375 -5.74 5.03 27.81
N SER A 376 -6.64 5.94 28.19
CA SER A 376 -7.10 7.04 27.32
C SER A 376 -6.09 8.13 27.01
N GLY A 377 -4.91 8.09 27.63
CA GLY A 377 -3.82 9.00 27.30
C GLY A 377 -2.77 8.36 26.41
N SER A 378 -3.08 7.28 25.69
CA SER A 378 -2.11 6.56 24.88
C SER A 378 -2.75 5.91 23.65
N ALA A 379 -2.51 6.53 22.49
CA ALA A 379 -2.98 6.02 21.19
C ALA A 379 -2.47 4.62 20.78
N PHE A 380 -1.55 4.05 21.57
CA PHE A 380 -1.09 2.66 21.42
C PHE A 380 -1.90 1.66 22.27
N SER A 381 -2.86 2.15 23.05
CA SER A 381 -3.73 1.40 23.94
C SER A 381 -5.16 1.37 23.41
N VAL A 382 -5.37 1.06 22.13
CA VAL A 382 -6.72 0.93 21.57
C VAL A 382 -7.50 -0.26 22.16
N PRO A 383 -8.82 -0.13 22.38
CA PRO A 383 -9.71 -1.26 22.66
C PRO A 383 -9.67 -2.34 21.57
N ASP A 384 -9.72 -3.62 21.98
CA ASP A 384 -9.92 -4.74 21.05
C ASP A 384 -11.35 -4.64 20.47
N ASP A 385 -11.49 -4.60 19.14
CA ASP A 385 -12.74 -4.54 18.37
C ASP A 385 -12.64 -5.48 17.17
N ASN A 386 -13.07 -6.73 17.36
CA ASN A 386 -12.82 -7.82 16.41
C ASN A 386 -13.70 -7.75 15.14
N ASP A 387 -14.86 -7.11 15.18
CA ASP A 387 -15.74 -6.93 14.01
C ASP A 387 -15.68 -5.53 13.39
N GLY A 388 -15.06 -4.56 14.08
CA GLY A 388 -14.87 -3.19 13.63
C GLY A 388 -16.15 -2.35 13.67
N ASP A 389 -17.13 -2.68 14.52
CA ASP A 389 -18.40 -1.95 14.60
C ASP A 389 -18.35 -0.71 15.53
N GLY A 390 -17.22 -0.51 16.21
CA GLY A 390 -17.00 0.58 17.16
C GLY A 390 -17.49 0.27 18.58
N VAL A 391 -17.67 -1.00 18.91
CA VAL A 391 -17.92 -1.50 20.26
C VAL A 391 -16.85 -2.53 20.61
N CYS A 392 -16.06 -2.25 21.64
CA CYS A 392 -14.99 -3.17 22.01
C CYS A 392 -15.52 -4.54 22.48
N ASP A 393 -14.74 -5.60 22.27
CA ASP A 393 -15.09 -7.01 22.54
C ASP A 393 -15.61 -7.25 23.97
N ILE A 394 -15.16 -6.47 24.96
CA ILE A 394 -15.63 -6.65 26.35
C ILE A 394 -17.05 -6.09 26.58
N MET A 395 -17.49 -5.19 25.70
CA MET A 395 -18.79 -4.51 25.73
C MET A 395 -19.73 -4.99 24.62
N ASP A 396 -19.19 -5.53 23.54
CA ASP A 396 -19.94 -6.20 22.50
C ASP A 396 -20.57 -7.49 23.06
N ILE A 397 -21.67 -7.87 22.44
CA ILE A 397 -22.41 -9.09 22.71
C ILE A 397 -22.22 -10.12 21.60
N ASP A 398 -21.58 -9.75 20.48
CA ASP A 398 -21.39 -10.53 19.24
C ASP A 398 -20.06 -10.09 18.59
N ASP A 399 -18.92 -10.43 19.20
CA ASP A 399 -17.58 -9.89 18.89
C ASP A 399 -17.12 -10.12 17.42
N ASP A 400 -17.79 -10.97 16.63
CA ASP A 400 -17.49 -11.21 15.22
C ASP A 400 -18.67 -10.93 14.26
N ASN A 401 -19.79 -10.43 14.79
CA ASN A 401 -21.02 -10.09 14.07
C ASN A 401 -21.59 -11.20 13.18
N ASP A 402 -21.35 -12.46 13.50
CA ASP A 402 -21.86 -13.58 12.71
C ASP A 402 -23.36 -13.87 12.99
N GLY A 403 -23.91 -13.20 14.00
CA GLY A 403 -25.29 -13.23 14.42
C GLY A 403 -25.57 -14.16 15.60
N TYR A 404 -24.53 -14.69 16.26
CA TYR A 404 -24.62 -15.46 17.49
C TYR A 404 -23.92 -14.74 18.64
N GLU A 405 -24.71 -14.31 19.64
CA GLU A 405 -24.13 -13.68 20.83
C GLU A 405 -23.04 -14.55 21.49
N ASP A 406 -21.94 -13.99 22.00
CA ASP A 406 -20.73 -14.74 22.46
C ASP A 406 -21.04 -15.83 23.50
N GLU A 407 -22.10 -15.65 24.30
CA GLU A 407 -22.53 -16.64 25.27
C GLU A 407 -23.12 -17.92 24.64
N ASN A 408 -23.51 -17.83 23.37
CA ASN A 408 -24.05 -18.88 22.52
C ASN A 408 -23.14 -19.22 21.34
N ASP A 409 -22.11 -18.42 21.10
CA ASP A 409 -21.02 -18.70 20.19
C ASP A 409 -19.98 -19.64 20.82
N CYS A 410 -19.38 -20.51 20.01
CA CYS A 410 -18.27 -21.34 20.44
C CYS A 410 -16.89 -20.83 20.01
N ALA A 411 -16.83 -19.93 19.04
CA ALA A 411 -15.66 -19.16 18.63
C ALA A 411 -16.06 -17.68 18.45
N PRO A 412 -16.22 -16.93 19.55
CA PRO A 412 -16.71 -15.55 19.52
C PRO A 412 -15.90 -14.55 18.67
N TYR A 413 -14.68 -14.89 18.26
CA TYR A 413 -13.79 -14.02 17.49
C TYR A 413 -13.58 -14.52 16.05
N ASP A 414 -14.38 -15.47 15.56
CA ASP A 414 -14.23 -16.05 14.23
C ASP A 414 -15.60 -16.13 13.51
N PRO A 415 -15.87 -15.19 12.58
CA PRO A 415 -17.20 -15.04 11.97
C PRO A 415 -17.62 -16.22 11.09
N ASN A 416 -16.74 -17.21 10.90
CA ASN A 416 -17.03 -18.42 10.15
C ASN A 416 -17.51 -19.58 11.04
N ILE A 417 -17.45 -19.45 12.38
CA ILE A 417 -17.59 -20.58 13.31
C ILE A 417 -18.46 -20.28 14.55
N SER A 418 -19.78 -20.26 14.38
CA SER A 418 -20.70 -20.01 15.51
C SER A 418 -21.20 -21.23 16.29
N LEU A 419 -21.04 -22.45 15.74
CA LEU A 419 -21.75 -23.63 16.22
C LEU A 419 -20.83 -24.79 16.58
N LEU A 420 -21.11 -25.40 17.73
CA LEU A 420 -20.53 -26.69 18.06
C LEU A 420 -21.06 -27.77 17.11
N ASP A 421 -20.13 -28.56 16.62
CA ASP A 421 -20.42 -29.83 15.99
C ASP A 421 -21.09 -30.79 16.99
N CYS A 422 -21.60 -31.91 16.51
CA CYS A 422 -22.35 -32.81 17.39
C CYS A 422 -21.49 -33.54 18.44
N ASP A 423 -20.15 -33.50 18.31
CA ASP A 423 -19.18 -34.05 19.26
C ASP A 423 -18.74 -32.99 20.28
N GLY A 424 -19.28 -31.77 20.15
CA GLY A 424 -18.99 -30.65 21.03
C GLY A 424 -17.66 -29.97 20.72
N VAL A 425 -17.21 -30.04 19.47
CA VAL A 425 -16.05 -29.30 18.95
C VAL A 425 -16.57 -28.12 18.14
N CYS A 426 -16.11 -26.91 18.47
CA CYS A 426 -16.45 -25.71 17.69
C CYS A 426 -15.87 -25.82 16.28
N GLY A 427 -16.69 -25.56 15.25
CA GLY A 427 -16.26 -25.67 13.84
C GLY A 427 -15.87 -27.07 13.36
N GLY A 428 -16.16 -28.09 14.17
CA GLY A 428 -15.83 -29.47 13.84
C GLY A 428 -16.68 -29.99 12.66
N PRO A 429 -16.14 -30.94 11.87
CA PRO A 429 -16.87 -31.50 10.72
C PRO A 429 -17.98 -32.48 11.12
N SER A 430 -18.13 -32.79 12.42
CA SER A 430 -19.00 -33.88 12.87
C SER A 430 -20.47 -33.44 12.83
N MET A 431 -21.23 -34.02 11.90
CA MET A 431 -22.67 -33.80 11.81
C MET A 431 -23.48 -34.95 12.40
N ILE A 432 -24.69 -34.64 12.86
CA ILE A 432 -25.67 -35.67 13.22
C ILE A 432 -26.10 -36.35 11.92
N ASP A 433 -25.86 -37.65 11.84
CA ASP A 433 -26.35 -38.49 10.76
C ASP A 433 -27.88 -38.61 10.83
N ALA A 434 -28.53 -39.12 9.78
CA ALA A 434 -29.98 -39.31 9.75
C ALA A 434 -30.48 -40.30 10.83
N CYS A 435 -29.59 -41.04 11.49
CA CYS A 435 -29.87 -41.90 12.64
C CYS A 435 -29.83 -41.19 13.99
N GLY A 436 -29.47 -39.91 14.02
CA GLY A 436 -29.32 -39.16 15.25
C GLY A 436 -28.01 -39.43 15.98
N ILE A 437 -27.00 -40.01 15.30
CA ILE A 437 -25.69 -40.32 15.85
C ILE A 437 -24.69 -39.27 15.33
N CYS A 438 -23.90 -38.72 16.25
CA CYS A 438 -22.85 -37.79 15.86
C CYS A 438 -21.69 -38.50 15.15
N GLY A 439 -21.21 -37.93 14.03
CA GLY A 439 -20.10 -38.47 13.25
C GLY A 439 -20.41 -39.86 12.69
N GLY A 440 -21.70 -40.18 12.54
CA GLY A 440 -22.17 -41.46 12.02
C GLY A 440 -22.17 -41.48 10.50
N ASP A 441 -22.08 -42.69 9.94
CA ASP A 441 -22.13 -42.96 8.50
C ASP A 441 -23.53 -43.44 8.06
N ASP A 442 -24.57 -43.02 8.79
CA ASP A 442 -25.97 -43.39 8.53
C ASP A 442 -26.32 -44.87 8.73
N SER A 443 -25.33 -45.75 8.98
CA SER A 443 -25.49 -47.21 8.94
C SER A 443 -26.29 -47.80 10.11
N THR A 444 -26.35 -47.11 11.25
CA THR A 444 -26.85 -47.68 12.50
C THR A 444 -28.38 -47.82 12.56
N CYS A 445 -29.08 -47.03 11.75
CA CYS A 445 -30.54 -47.06 11.60
C CYS A 445 -30.98 -47.24 10.13
N SER A 446 -30.04 -47.46 9.21
CA SER A 446 -30.35 -47.87 7.85
C SER A 446 -31.27 -49.09 7.87
N ASP A 447 -32.28 -49.04 7.01
CA ASP A 447 -32.96 -50.25 6.59
C ASP A 447 -32.01 -51.11 5.74
N CYS A 448 -32.48 -52.26 5.27
CA CYS A 448 -31.59 -53.16 4.53
C CYS A 448 -31.12 -52.62 3.15
N ALA A 449 -31.63 -51.47 2.69
CA ALA A 449 -31.27 -50.83 1.43
C ALA A 449 -30.31 -49.66 1.68
N GLY A 450 -29.77 -49.56 2.90
CA GLY A 450 -28.87 -48.49 3.30
C GLY A 450 -29.60 -47.20 3.68
N VAL A 451 -30.94 -47.13 3.58
CA VAL A 451 -31.68 -45.87 3.79
C VAL A 451 -31.98 -45.66 5.28
N PRO A 452 -31.47 -44.60 5.91
CA PRO A 452 -31.70 -44.30 7.33
C PRO A 452 -33.18 -44.12 7.66
N ASN A 453 -33.64 -44.79 8.73
CA ASN A 453 -35.06 -44.82 9.15
C ASN A 453 -36.03 -45.30 8.06
N GLY A 454 -35.54 -46.02 7.05
CA GLY A 454 -36.36 -46.57 5.98
C GLY A 454 -37.26 -47.72 6.45
N ASP A 455 -38.24 -48.08 5.62
CA ASP A 455 -39.22 -49.12 5.92
C ASP A 455 -38.89 -50.48 5.28
N ALA A 456 -37.72 -50.60 4.64
CA ALA A 456 -37.33 -51.79 3.94
C ALA A 456 -36.91 -52.92 4.89
N VAL A 457 -37.32 -54.14 4.58
CA VAL A 457 -37.02 -55.31 5.40
C VAL A 457 -36.47 -56.43 4.52
N ILE A 458 -35.51 -57.18 5.08
CA ILE A 458 -34.95 -58.36 4.41
C ILE A 458 -36.06 -59.41 4.31
N ASP A 459 -36.33 -59.86 3.09
CA ASP A 459 -37.30 -60.91 2.84
C ASP A 459 -36.73 -62.33 3.11
N GLU A 460 -37.50 -63.38 2.85
CA GLU A 460 -37.04 -64.77 3.06
C GLU A 460 -35.90 -65.21 2.12
N CYS A 461 -35.55 -64.41 1.12
CA CYS A 461 -34.50 -64.67 0.13
C CYS A 461 -33.21 -63.88 0.42
N GLY A 462 -33.22 -62.93 1.38
CA GLY A 462 -32.05 -62.14 1.76
C GLY A 462 -31.95 -60.78 1.06
N ILE A 463 -32.97 -60.37 0.29
CA ILE A 463 -32.97 -59.14 -0.50
C ILE A 463 -33.76 -58.06 0.24
N CYS A 464 -33.31 -56.82 0.15
CA CYS A 464 -33.98 -55.69 0.78
C CYS A 464 -35.10 -55.10 -0.09
N ILE A 465 -36.32 -54.96 0.47
CA ILE A 465 -37.47 -54.40 -0.24
C ILE A 465 -38.26 -53.40 0.62
N SER A 466 -38.54 -52.21 0.09
CA SER A 466 -39.34 -51.15 0.72
C SER A 466 -40.84 -51.38 0.50
N GLY A 467 -41.68 -51.13 1.51
CA GLY A 467 -43.15 -51.19 1.34
C GLY A 467 -43.76 -52.56 1.02
N GLY A 468 -43.66 -53.52 1.94
CA GLY A 468 -44.61 -54.63 2.12
C GLY A 468 -45.17 -55.36 0.87
N ASN A 469 -44.52 -56.47 0.53
CA ASN A 469 -44.97 -57.60 -0.31
C ASN A 469 -45.21 -57.32 -1.79
N GLN A 470 -44.13 -57.27 -2.57
CA GLN A 470 -44.13 -57.70 -3.96
C GLN A 470 -42.88 -58.53 -4.26
N THR A 471 -43.11 -59.78 -4.64
CA THR A 471 -42.11 -60.71 -5.17
C THR A 471 -41.71 -60.35 -6.60
N THR A 472 -40.44 -60.05 -6.83
CA THR A 472 -39.72 -60.32 -8.08
C THR A 472 -38.30 -60.72 -7.69
N CYS A 473 -37.91 -61.96 -8.01
CA CYS A 473 -36.52 -62.36 -7.91
C CYS A 473 -35.74 -61.60 -8.98
N VAL A 474 -34.57 -61.08 -8.61
CA VAL A 474 -33.51 -60.61 -9.52
C VAL A 474 -33.44 -61.57 -10.71
N ILE A 475 -33.74 -61.05 -11.89
CA ILE A 475 -33.48 -61.76 -13.14
C ILE A 475 -32.15 -61.17 -13.60
N ASP A 476 -31.16 -62.05 -13.61
CA ASP A 476 -29.85 -61.89 -14.22
C ASP A 476 -29.91 -62.92 -15.34
N SER A 477 -30.31 -62.43 -16.51
CA SER A 477 -30.79 -63.24 -17.64
C SER A 477 -29.64 -64.00 -18.29
N ASP A 478 -28.42 -63.52 -18.19
CA ASP A 478 -27.22 -64.09 -18.79
C ASP A 478 -26.22 -64.66 -17.77
N GLY A 479 -26.30 -64.26 -16.50
CA GLY A 479 -25.64 -64.88 -15.36
C GLY A 479 -24.31 -64.26 -14.95
N ASP A 480 -24.03 -63.00 -15.32
CA ASP A 480 -22.74 -62.33 -15.10
C ASP A 480 -22.57 -61.72 -13.70
N GLY A 481 -23.68 -61.51 -12.99
CA GLY A 481 -23.73 -60.98 -11.64
C GLY A 481 -24.26 -59.55 -11.52
N VAL A 482 -24.56 -58.87 -12.63
CA VAL A 482 -25.35 -57.64 -12.72
C VAL A 482 -26.81 -58.03 -13.05
N ASP A 483 -27.81 -57.25 -12.64
CA ASP A 483 -29.21 -57.58 -12.92
C ASP A 483 -29.75 -56.87 -14.15
N ASP A 484 -30.73 -57.49 -14.84
CA ASP A 484 -31.24 -57.01 -16.14
C ASP A 484 -31.67 -55.52 -16.15
N ASP A 485 -31.99 -54.93 -15.00
CA ASP A 485 -32.43 -53.55 -14.87
C ASP A 485 -31.25 -52.55 -14.70
N SER A 486 -30.06 -53.02 -14.31
CA SER A 486 -28.83 -52.24 -14.14
C SER A 486 -27.74 -52.61 -15.16
N ASP A 487 -27.94 -53.69 -15.90
CA ASP A 487 -27.06 -54.20 -16.95
C ASP A 487 -27.40 -53.51 -18.29
N MET A 488 -26.42 -52.87 -18.92
CA MET A 488 -26.59 -52.24 -20.24
C MET A 488 -26.73 -53.28 -21.37
N PHE A 489 -26.27 -54.51 -21.14
CA PHE A 489 -26.37 -55.66 -22.03
C PHE A 489 -26.99 -56.91 -21.37
N PRO A 490 -28.28 -56.89 -20.94
CA PRO A 490 -28.92 -57.94 -20.14
C PRO A 490 -29.01 -59.37 -20.70
N ASP A 491 -28.49 -59.61 -21.90
CA ASP A 491 -28.52 -60.92 -22.58
C ASP A 491 -27.09 -61.39 -22.97
N ASP A 492 -26.04 -60.65 -22.60
CA ASP A 492 -24.63 -60.91 -22.91
C ASP A 492 -23.75 -60.91 -21.64
N ASN A 493 -23.52 -62.10 -21.09
CA ASN A 493 -22.86 -62.26 -19.78
C ASN A 493 -21.37 -61.88 -19.74
N GLU A 494 -20.85 -61.32 -20.83
CA GLU A 494 -19.49 -60.82 -20.95
C GLU A 494 -19.43 -59.27 -20.94
N GLU A 495 -20.57 -58.57 -20.98
CA GLU A 495 -20.67 -57.11 -21.00
C GLU A 495 -21.76 -56.61 -20.04
N TRP A 496 -21.49 -55.54 -19.30
CA TRP A 496 -22.48 -54.98 -18.35
C TRP A 496 -22.56 -53.44 -18.31
N GLY A 497 -21.51 -52.75 -18.75
CA GLY A 497 -21.40 -51.28 -18.84
C GLY A 497 -21.21 -50.81 -20.29
N ASP A 498 -21.58 -49.56 -20.57
CA ASP A 498 -21.51 -48.84 -21.86
C ASP A 498 -21.29 -47.35 -21.53
N PHE A 499 -20.06 -46.99 -21.15
CA PHE A 499 -19.80 -45.70 -20.51
C PHE A 499 -20.01 -44.51 -21.47
N ASP A 500 -19.56 -44.61 -22.73
CA ASP A 500 -19.77 -43.61 -23.77
C ASP A 500 -21.16 -43.69 -24.47
N GLY A 501 -21.86 -44.80 -24.30
CA GLY A 501 -23.20 -45.03 -24.82
C GLY A 501 -23.24 -45.31 -26.33
N ASP A 502 -22.14 -45.74 -26.95
CA ASP A 502 -22.09 -46.07 -28.38
C ASP A 502 -22.76 -47.42 -28.72
N GLY A 503 -23.00 -48.24 -27.68
CA GLY A 503 -23.65 -49.54 -27.76
C GLY A 503 -22.72 -50.73 -27.97
N ILE A 504 -21.41 -50.54 -27.81
CA ILE A 504 -20.40 -51.56 -27.52
C ILE A 504 -20.22 -51.59 -25.98
N GLY A 505 -19.99 -52.77 -25.40
CA GLY A 505 -19.81 -52.85 -23.94
C GLY A 505 -18.35 -52.66 -23.56
N ASP A 506 -18.11 -52.06 -22.39
CA ASP A 506 -16.78 -51.66 -21.91
C ASP A 506 -15.72 -52.80 -21.96
N ASN A 507 -16.09 -54.08 -21.76
CA ASN A 507 -15.07 -55.16 -21.84
C ASN A 507 -14.64 -55.50 -23.29
N ALA A 508 -15.41 -55.07 -24.28
CA ALA A 508 -15.16 -55.27 -25.70
C ALA A 508 -14.80 -53.96 -26.42
N ASP A 509 -15.11 -52.82 -25.84
CA ASP A 509 -14.60 -51.54 -26.30
C ASP A 509 -13.10 -51.42 -25.99
N THR A 510 -12.47 -50.44 -26.61
CA THR A 510 -11.05 -50.16 -26.46
C THR A 510 -10.81 -48.69 -26.10
N ASP A 511 -11.89 -47.95 -25.85
CA ASP A 511 -12.01 -46.50 -25.63
C ASP A 511 -13.36 -46.30 -24.93
N ASP A 512 -13.45 -46.78 -23.68
CA ASP A 512 -14.71 -47.01 -22.94
C ASP A 512 -15.54 -45.72 -22.76
N ASP A 513 -14.91 -44.55 -22.69
CA ASP A 513 -15.57 -43.25 -22.54
C ASP A 513 -15.64 -42.39 -23.82
N GLY A 514 -15.01 -42.86 -24.90
CA GLY A 514 -15.14 -42.30 -26.24
C GLY A 514 -14.46 -40.96 -26.44
N ASP A 515 -13.46 -40.61 -25.62
CA ASP A 515 -12.71 -39.36 -25.72
C ASP A 515 -11.58 -39.40 -26.77
N GLY A 516 -11.23 -40.61 -27.22
CA GLY A 516 -10.22 -40.88 -28.24
C GLY A 516 -8.88 -41.40 -27.71
N CYS A 517 -8.75 -41.61 -26.39
CA CYS A 517 -7.65 -42.33 -25.74
C CYS A 517 -8.02 -43.82 -25.61
N GLU A 518 -7.11 -44.74 -25.99
CA GLU A 518 -7.42 -46.17 -25.87
C GLU A 518 -7.19 -46.63 -24.42
N ASP A 519 -8.09 -47.40 -23.79
CA ASP A 519 -8.03 -47.81 -22.35
C ASP A 519 -6.67 -48.36 -21.91
N SER A 520 -5.90 -48.91 -22.84
CA SER A 520 -4.58 -49.47 -22.58
C SER A 520 -3.48 -48.42 -22.36
N SER A 521 -3.75 -47.17 -22.67
CA SER A 521 -2.87 -45.99 -22.61
C SER A 521 -3.59 -44.78 -22.02
N ASP A 522 -4.76 -45.00 -21.44
CA ASP A 522 -5.58 -44.03 -20.75
C ASP A 522 -5.47 -44.34 -19.26
N ASP A 523 -5.02 -43.37 -18.47
CA ASP A 523 -4.85 -43.55 -17.03
C ASP A 523 -6.20 -43.44 -16.29
N LEU A 524 -7.23 -42.86 -16.93
CA LEU A 524 -8.60 -42.77 -16.45
C LEU A 524 -9.64 -43.25 -17.50
N PRO A 525 -9.69 -44.55 -17.84
CA PRO A 525 -10.47 -45.10 -18.98
C PRO A 525 -12.00 -44.92 -18.94
N THR A 526 -12.54 -44.29 -17.92
CA THR A 526 -13.99 -44.04 -17.78
C THR A 526 -14.26 -42.57 -17.49
N ASN A 527 -13.36 -41.66 -17.83
CA ASN A 527 -13.54 -40.23 -17.65
C ASN A 527 -13.26 -39.51 -18.98
N PRO A 528 -14.31 -39.10 -19.72
CA PRO A 528 -14.19 -38.64 -21.09
C PRO A 528 -13.57 -37.24 -21.26
N ASN A 529 -13.01 -36.70 -20.19
CA ASN A 529 -12.28 -35.44 -20.18
C ASN A 529 -10.80 -35.62 -19.79
N GLU A 530 -10.35 -36.83 -19.47
CA GLU A 530 -9.01 -37.09 -18.94
C GLU A 530 -8.37 -38.30 -19.61
N CYS A 531 -7.10 -38.17 -20.01
CA CYS A 531 -6.32 -39.30 -20.53
C CYS A 531 -5.06 -39.61 -19.71
N PHE A 532 -4.58 -38.65 -18.93
CA PHE A 532 -3.31 -38.69 -18.22
C PHE A 532 -3.55 -38.40 -16.74
N ASP A 533 -2.77 -39.07 -15.90
CA ASP A 533 -2.70 -38.94 -14.44
C ASP A 533 -1.21 -39.12 -14.10
N THR A 534 -0.46 -38.02 -14.21
CA THR A 534 1.00 -38.02 -14.31
C THR A 534 1.67 -38.44 -12.99
N ASP A 535 1.10 -38.06 -11.84
CA ASP A 535 1.57 -38.45 -10.51
C ASP A 535 0.92 -39.76 -9.98
N GLY A 536 -0.23 -40.16 -10.54
CA GLY A 536 -0.93 -41.40 -10.23
C GLY A 536 -1.83 -41.33 -8.99
N ASP A 537 -2.32 -40.15 -8.60
CA ASP A 537 -3.17 -39.95 -7.42
C ASP A 537 -4.66 -40.29 -7.66
N GLY A 538 -5.07 -40.37 -8.94
CA GLY A 538 -6.42 -40.68 -9.40
C GLY A 538 -7.28 -39.47 -9.79
N ILE A 539 -6.72 -38.27 -9.76
CA ILE A 539 -7.17 -37.06 -10.45
C ILE A 539 -6.42 -37.00 -11.79
N GLY A 540 -7.05 -36.53 -12.86
CA GLY A 540 -6.41 -36.48 -14.18
C GLY A 540 -5.82 -35.10 -14.44
N ASP A 541 -4.79 -35.01 -15.27
CA ASP A 541 -4.00 -33.78 -15.49
C ASP A 541 -4.84 -32.55 -15.90
N ASN A 542 -6.03 -32.69 -16.52
CA ASN A 542 -6.85 -31.49 -16.83
C ASN A 542 -7.65 -30.96 -15.62
N ALA A 543 -7.70 -31.72 -14.53
CA ALA A 543 -8.42 -31.42 -13.30
C ALA A 543 -7.51 -31.38 -12.06
N ASP A 544 -6.30 -31.95 -12.16
CA ASP A 544 -5.25 -31.77 -11.17
C ASP A 544 -4.67 -30.35 -11.27
N THR A 545 -4.07 -29.90 -10.19
CA THR A 545 -3.40 -28.60 -10.10
C THR A 545 -1.90 -28.73 -9.80
N ASP A 546 -1.43 -29.97 -9.60
CA ASP A 546 -0.03 -30.36 -9.38
C ASP A 546 0.16 -31.69 -10.12
N ASP A 547 0.24 -31.62 -11.45
CA ASP A 547 0.15 -32.78 -12.34
C ASP A 547 1.23 -33.86 -12.06
N ASP A 548 2.39 -33.49 -11.51
CA ASP A 548 3.50 -34.42 -11.21
C ASP A 548 3.75 -34.71 -9.72
N GLY A 549 3.03 -34.02 -8.83
CA GLY A 549 2.99 -34.27 -7.39
C GLY A 549 4.28 -33.91 -6.66
N ASP A 550 5.06 -32.94 -7.16
CA ASP A 550 6.31 -32.51 -6.54
C ASP A 550 6.13 -31.47 -5.42
N GLY A 551 4.92 -30.90 -5.33
CA GLY A 551 4.51 -29.94 -4.31
C GLY A 551 4.41 -28.49 -4.79
N TRP A 552 4.67 -28.22 -6.07
CA TRP A 552 4.38 -26.95 -6.73
C TRP A 552 3.16 -27.06 -7.62
N SER A 553 2.34 -26.01 -7.69
CA SER A 553 1.18 -26.04 -8.57
C SER A 553 1.57 -25.76 -10.03
N ASP A 554 0.82 -26.30 -10.99
CA ASP A 554 1.10 -26.12 -12.42
C ASP A 554 1.13 -24.63 -12.80
N ASP A 555 0.27 -23.83 -12.15
CA ASP A 555 0.22 -22.38 -12.33
C ASP A 555 1.51 -21.72 -11.81
N ASP A 556 2.02 -22.15 -10.65
CA ASP A 556 3.25 -21.61 -10.06
C ASP A 556 4.48 -21.99 -10.89
N GLU A 557 4.60 -23.25 -11.32
CA GLU A 557 5.72 -23.70 -12.15
C GLU A 557 5.79 -22.96 -13.50
N VAL A 558 4.63 -22.73 -14.12
CA VAL A 558 4.52 -21.93 -15.35
C VAL A 558 4.97 -20.49 -15.12
N ASN A 559 4.62 -19.91 -13.96
CA ASN A 559 4.95 -18.53 -13.64
C ASN A 559 6.43 -18.34 -13.23
N CYS A 560 7.02 -19.33 -12.56
CA CYS A 560 8.39 -19.26 -12.01
C CYS A 560 9.47 -19.65 -13.04
N GLU A 561 9.30 -20.74 -13.79
CA GLU A 561 10.36 -21.25 -14.69
C GLU A 561 10.22 -20.77 -16.15
N GLY A 562 9.07 -20.19 -16.49
CA GLY A 562 8.71 -19.83 -17.86
C GLY A 562 8.59 -21.03 -18.81
N GLU A 563 8.31 -20.78 -20.09
CA GLU A 563 7.98 -21.88 -21.03
C GLU A 563 9.21 -22.66 -21.54
N GLY A 564 9.69 -23.62 -20.74
CA GLY A 564 10.72 -24.59 -21.10
C GLY A 564 10.43 -25.98 -20.52
N ASP A 565 10.58 -27.03 -21.35
CA ASP A 565 10.48 -28.48 -21.01
C ASP A 565 9.26 -29.00 -20.20
N ASN A 566 8.18 -28.21 -20.10
CA ASN A 566 6.87 -28.65 -19.56
C ASN A 566 6.98 -29.08 -18.08
N PRO A 567 7.35 -28.12 -17.20
CA PRO A 567 7.78 -28.37 -15.82
C PRO A 567 6.70 -29.11 -15.02
N GLN A 568 5.42 -28.75 -15.22
CA GLN A 568 4.25 -29.39 -14.62
C GLN A 568 4.14 -30.91 -14.77
N LEU A 569 4.91 -31.55 -15.67
CA LEU A 569 4.90 -33.02 -15.83
C LEU A 569 6.24 -33.68 -15.46
N ASP A 570 7.16 -32.97 -14.81
CA ASP A 570 8.50 -33.44 -14.44
C ASP A 570 8.89 -33.07 -13.00
N ALA A 571 8.52 -33.94 -12.05
CA ALA A 571 8.76 -33.78 -10.61
C ALA A 571 10.23 -33.62 -10.16
N ASP A 572 11.20 -33.60 -11.08
CA ASP A 572 12.58 -33.20 -10.83
C ASP A 572 12.82 -31.69 -11.16
N SER A 573 11.79 -30.95 -11.59
CA SER A 573 11.81 -29.56 -12.11
C SER A 573 11.14 -28.56 -11.17
N THR A 574 11.55 -28.54 -9.90
CA THR A 574 11.01 -27.61 -8.92
C THR A 574 11.58 -26.18 -9.09
N PRO A 575 10.75 -25.13 -8.96
CA PRO A 575 11.21 -23.75 -8.77
C PRO A 575 12.25 -23.59 -7.66
N VAL A 576 13.05 -22.52 -7.76
CA VAL A 576 13.96 -22.13 -6.68
C VAL A 576 13.16 -21.36 -5.64
N ASP A 577 13.33 -21.77 -4.39
CA ASP A 577 12.69 -21.24 -3.17
C ASP A 577 13.76 -21.25 -2.08
N SER A 578 14.37 -20.08 -1.88
CA SER A 578 15.58 -19.90 -1.09
C SER A 578 15.29 -19.80 0.41
N ASP A 579 14.14 -19.25 0.81
CA ASP A 579 13.72 -19.09 2.21
C ASP A 579 12.78 -20.22 2.70
N GLY A 580 12.11 -20.93 1.80
CA GLY A 580 11.22 -22.06 2.07
C GLY A 580 9.77 -21.66 2.40
N ASP A 581 9.31 -20.47 2.01
CA ASP A 581 7.96 -19.98 2.30
C ASP A 581 6.87 -20.49 1.34
N GLY A 582 7.27 -21.09 0.22
CA GLY A 582 6.40 -21.63 -0.81
C GLY A 582 6.10 -20.67 -1.96
N LEU A 583 6.80 -19.53 -2.03
CA LEU A 583 6.94 -18.68 -3.20
C LEU A 583 8.29 -18.96 -3.86
N CYS A 584 8.36 -18.72 -5.16
CA CYS A 584 9.63 -18.85 -5.87
C CYS A 584 10.36 -17.52 -5.88
N ASP A 585 11.69 -17.57 -5.71
CA ASP A 585 12.61 -16.42 -5.68
C ASP A 585 12.27 -15.36 -6.75
N HIS A 586 11.91 -15.82 -7.95
CA HIS A 586 11.47 -14.91 -9.01
C HIS A 586 10.40 -15.52 -9.91
N PRO A 587 9.32 -14.80 -10.25
CA PRO A 587 9.02 -13.38 -9.96
C PRO A 587 8.05 -13.16 -8.78
N MET A 588 7.86 -14.14 -7.91
CA MET A 588 6.77 -14.15 -6.92
C MET A 588 7.22 -13.67 -5.55
N ASP A 589 8.48 -13.93 -5.19
CA ASP A 589 9.08 -13.45 -3.96
C ASP A 589 9.75 -12.08 -4.17
N LEU A 590 9.71 -11.24 -3.14
CA LEU A 590 10.35 -9.92 -3.09
C LEU A 590 11.46 -9.85 -2.04
N ASP A 591 11.62 -10.89 -1.22
CA ASP A 591 12.65 -11.03 -0.19
C ASP A 591 13.08 -12.51 -0.17
N ASP A 592 13.95 -12.87 -1.12
CA ASP A 592 14.37 -14.25 -1.44
C ASP A 592 14.94 -15.04 -0.25
N ASP A 593 15.32 -14.39 0.86
CA ASP A 593 15.86 -15.05 2.05
C ASP A 593 15.21 -14.68 3.39
N ASN A 594 14.24 -13.77 3.36
CA ASN A 594 13.39 -13.36 4.47
C ASN A 594 14.19 -12.78 5.64
N ASP A 595 15.28 -12.07 5.34
CA ASP A 595 16.08 -11.35 6.32
C ASP A 595 15.55 -9.94 6.63
N GLY A 596 14.53 -9.50 5.89
CA GLY A 596 13.81 -8.24 6.07
C GLY A 596 14.20 -7.15 5.09
N TRP A 597 15.05 -7.45 4.11
CA TRP A 597 15.42 -6.55 3.02
C TRP A 597 14.88 -7.06 1.71
N SER A 598 14.30 -6.17 0.90
CA SER A 598 13.78 -6.60 -0.40
C SER A 598 14.92 -6.86 -1.38
N ASP A 599 14.67 -7.74 -2.33
CA ASP A 599 15.48 -8.01 -3.51
C ASP A 599 15.98 -6.75 -4.24
N GLU A 600 15.15 -5.70 -4.25
CA GLU A 600 15.46 -4.40 -4.86
C GLU A 600 16.41 -3.58 -4.00
N ASP A 601 16.20 -3.59 -2.68
CA ASP A 601 17.06 -2.90 -1.72
C ASP A 601 18.42 -3.58 -1.65
N GLU A 602 18.47 -4.90 -1.59
CA GLU A 602 19.73 -5.65 -1.57
C GLU A 602 20.57 -5.47 -2.84
N GLU A 603 19.92 -5.36 -4.01
CA GLU A 603 20.63 -5.01 -5.25
C GLU A 603 21.23 -3.60 -5.18
N SER A 604 20.55 -2.68 -4.51
CA SER A 604 21.01 -1.30 -4.29
C SER A 604 22.12 -1.23 -3.23
N CYS A 605 22.04 -2.09 -2.21
CA CYS A 605 22.99 -2.23 -1.11
C CYS A 605 24.20 -3.13 -1.44
N GLU A 606 24.22 -3.71 -2.64
CA GLU A 606 25.25 -4.64 -3.12
C GLU A 606 25.39 -5.93 -2.26
N THR A 607 24.29 -6.42 -1.68
CA THR A 607 24.19 -7.68 -0.93
C THR A 607 23.61 -8.82 -1.78
N GLU A 608 23.58 -10.04 -1.23
CA GLU A 608 23.16 -11.24 -1.96
C GLU A 608 21.74 -11.65 -1.55
N LYS A 609 20.80 -11.44 -2.47
CA LYS A 609 19.34 -11.65 -2.32
C LYS A 609 18.87 -12.94 -1.62
N ALA A 610 19.64 -14.01 -1.79
CA ALA A 610 19.26 -15.35 -1.36
C ALA A 610 20.17 -15.92 -0.24
N ASP A 611 20.92 -15.07 0.48
CA ASP A 611 21.73 -15.48 1.63
C ASP A 611 21.45 -14.61 2.86
N PRO A 612 20.66 -15.10 3.85
CA PRO A 612 20.15 -14.29 4.96
C PRO A 612 21.23 -13.95 6.00
N ASN A 613 22.49 -14.19 5.66
CA ASN A 613 23.66 -13.81 6.44
C ASN A 613 24.44 -12.66 5.78
N GLU A 614 24.01 -12.21 4.61
CA GLU A 614 24.57 -11.06 3.90
C GLU A 614 23.64 -9.84 3.90
N ALA A 615 22.61 -9.79 4.76
CA ALA A 615 21.77 -8.63 5.04
C ALA A 615 22.52 -7.28 4.98
N PRO A 616 21.94 -6.25 4.32
CA PRO A 616 22.43 -4.88 4.37
C PRO A 616 22.68 -4.39 5.80
N THR A 617 23.70 -3.54 5.94
CA THR A 617 23.93 -2.82 7.20
C THR A 617 23.11 -1.55 7.20
N ASP A 618 22.49 -1.29 8.33
CA ASP A 618 21.60 -0.15 8.61
C ASP A 618 21.80 0.19 10.09
N ILE A 619 22.66 1.18 10.34
CA ILE A 619 23.17 1.50 11.68
C ILE A 619 22.14 2.27 12.51
N ASP A 620 21.39 3.17 11.90
CA ASP A 620 20.39 4.02 12.56
C ASP A 620 18.96 3.46 12.50
N THR A 621 18.75 2.40 11.71
CA THR A 621 17.50 1.65 11.55
C THR A 621 16.37 2.43 10.88
N ASP A 622 16.71 3.36 9.99
CA ASP A 622 15.74 4.17 9.23
C ASP A 622 15.17 3.46 7.99
N GLY A 623 15.71 2.28 7.65
CA GLY A 623 15.30 1.47 6.50
C GLY A 623 16.10 1.75 5.22
N ILE A 624 17.17 2.55 5.30
CA ILE A 624 18.13 2.81 4.24
C ILE A 624 19.46 2.17 4.64
N CYS A 625 20.09 1.40 3.75
CA CYS A 625 21.36 0.79 4.10
C CYS A 625 22.52 1.79 4.02
N ASP A 626 23.52 1.63 4.89
CA ASP A 626 24.74 2.46 4.99
C ASP A 626 25.48 2.64 3.63
N HIS A 627 25.27 1.75 2.67
CA HIS A 627 25.92 1.85 1.35
C HIS A 627 25.36 2.99 0.49
N ILE A 628 24.10 3.37 0.71
CA ILE A 628 23.41 4.44 -0.04
C ILE A 628 22.91 5.56 0.86
N ASP A 629 22.88 5.35 2.17
CA ASP A 629 22.66 6.38 3.17
C ASP A 629 23.77 7.45 3.11
N LEU A 630 23.41 8.68 3.49
CA LEU A 630 24.32 9.82 3.59
C LEU A 630 24.59 10.23 5.04
N ASP A 631 23.88 9.64 6.00
CA ASP A 631 23.94 9.91 7.44
C ASP A 631 23.77 8.60 8.23
N ASP A 632 24.76 7.71 8.14
CA ASP A 632 24.72 6.31 8.59
C ASP A 632 24.26 6.12 10.05
N ASP A 633 24.44 7.10 10.95
CA ASP A 633 24.05 6.99 12.36
C ASP A 633 22.89 7.91 12.79
N GLY A 634 22.33 8.66 11.84
CA GLY A 634 21.10 9.44 12.03
C GLY A 634 21.22 10.59 13.03
N ASP A 635 22.43 11.12 13.27
CA ASP A 635 22.65 12.23 14.21
C ASP A 635 22.39 13.62 13.60
N GLY A 636 22.15 13.66 12.28
CA GLY A 636 21.87 14.86 11.50
C GLY A 636 23.10 15.46 10.81
N VAL A 637 24.27 14.82 10.90
CA VAL A 637 25.51 15.24 10.25
C VAL A 637 25.95 14.22 9.20
N LEU A 638 25.86 14.61 7.93
CA LEU A 638 26.24 13.73 6.81
C LEU A 638 27.63 13.11 6.96
N ASP A 639 27.82 11.84 6.61
CA ASP A 639 29.09 11.08 6.78
C ASP A 639 30.33 11.79 6.21
N THR A 640 30.11 12.62 5.19
CA THR A 640 31.19 13.35 4.52
C THR A 640 31.75 14.52 5.34
N ASP A 641 30.93 15.04 6.25
CA ASP A 641 31.24 16.11 7.19
C ASP A 641 31.35 15.58 8.64
N ASP A 642 30.97 14.32 8.88
CA ASP A 642 31.09 13.62 10.16
C ASP A 642 32.47 12.95 10.38
N SER A 643 33.04 13.13 11.57
CA SER A 643 34.31 12.52 11.96
C SER A 643 34.18 11.09 12.51
N PHE A 644 33.01 10.72 13.01
CA PHE A 644 32.60 9.38 13.45
C PHE A 644 31.22 8.98 12.87
N PRO A 645 31.13 8.69 11.55
CA PRO A 645 29.87 8.40 10.83
C PRO A 645 29.13 7.11 11.23
N THR A 646 29.31 6.59 12.44
CA THR A 646 28.68 5.33 12.89
C THR A 646 28.37 5.38 14.39
N ASP A 647 28.52 6.55 15.01
CA ASP A 647 28.34 6.80 16.42
C ASP A 647 27.51 8.08 16.59
N VAL A 648 26.19 7.89 16.70
CA VAL A 648 25.13 8.92 16.85
C VAL A 648 25.38 9.98 17.94
N SER A 649 26.40 9.80 18.77
CA SER A 649 26.78 10.71 19.85
C SER A 649 28.01 11.55 19.54
N GLU A 650 28.68 11.42 18.39
CA GLU A 650 29.98 12.04 18.12
C GLU A 650 30.17 12.46 16.65
N TRP A 651 30.04 13.74 16.31
CA TRP A 651 30.21 14.19 14.91
C TRP A 651 31.52 14.95 14.62
N MET A 652 32.23 15.42 15.66
CA MET A 652 33.44 16.25 15.53
C MET A 652 34.64 15.71 16.33
N ASP A 653 35.84 15.84 15.74
CA ASP A 653 37.16 15.56 16.36
C ASP A 653 38.05 16.79 16.18
N THR A 654 37.96 17.76 17.09
CA THR A 654 38.55 19.09 16.93
C THR A 654 40.09 19.06 16.90
N ASP A 655 40.74 18.17 17.65
CA ASP A 655 42.21 18.04 17.69
C ASP A 655 42.79 16.89 16.85
N GLY A 656 41.93 15.99 16.36
CA GLY A 656 42.28 14.87 15.48
C GLY A 656 42.88 13.67 16.22
N ASP A 657 42.60 13.49 17.51
CA ASP A 657 43.14 12.38 18.31
C ASP A 657 42.34 11.08 18.21
N GLY A 658 41.12 11.15 17.67
CA GLY A 658 40.19 10.04 17.45
C GLY A 658 39.26 9.76 18.63
N LEU A 659 39.10 10.69 19.57
CA LEU A 659 37.96 10.81 20.47
C LEU A 659 37.06 11.95 19.96
N GLY A 660 35.74 11.77 20.00
CA GLY A 660 34.83 12.82 19.60
C GLY A 660 34.65 13.85 20.72
N ASP A 661 34.38 15.10 20.34
CA ASP A 661 34.30 16.25 21.25
C ASP A 661 33.26 16.06 22.38
N ASN A 662 32.21 15.22 22.22
CA ASN A 662 31.24 15.00 23.31
C ASN A 662 31.78 14.06 24.42
N SER A 663 32.76 13.21 24.09
CA SER A 663 33.41 12.28 25.02
C SER A 663 34.83 12.69 25.41
N ASP A 664 35.47 13.56 24.63
CA ASP A 664 36.76 14.14 24.98
C ASP A 664 36.60 15.15 26.13
N LEU A 665 37.69 15.39 26.84
CA LEU A 665 37.76 16.35 27.93
C LEU A 665 38.73 17.50 27.61
N ASP A 666 39.32 17.53 26.40
CA ASP A 666 40.36 18.47 25.94
C ASP A 666 40.21 18.61 24.42
N ASP A 667 39.08 19.14 23.96
CA ASP A 667 38.62 19.12 22.55
C ASP A 667 39.65 19.67 21.56
N ASP A 668 40.47 20.65 21.97
CA ASP A 668 41.49 21.27 21.11
C ASP A 668 42.93 20.77 21.34
N GLY A 669 43.13 19.86 22.29
CA GLY A 669 44.40 19.21 22.60
C GLY A 669 45.48 20.15 23.12
N ASP A 670 45.13 21.31 23.70
CA ASP A 670 46.09 22.28 24.23
C ASP A 670 46.60 21.93 25.64
N GLN A 671 46.04 20.88 26.27
CA GLN A 671 46.28 20.33 27.60
C GLN A 671 45.53 21.02 28.75
N PHE A 672 44.51 21.82 28.46
CA PHE A 672 43.54 22.30 29.44
C PHE A 672 42.20 21.63 29.17
N SER A 673 41.53 21.13 30.21
CA SER A 673 40.24 20.46 29.98
C SER A 673 39.11 21.44 29.75
N ASP A 674 38.07 21.06 29.02
CA ASP A 674 36.94 21.94 28.67
C ASP A 674 36.25 22.52 29.92
N GLU A 675 36.16 21.72 31.00
CA GLU A 675 35.66 22.17 32.31
C GLU A 675 36.50 23.31 32.89
N ASP A 676 37.83 23.21 32.81
CA ASP A 676 38.75 24.24 33.28
C ASP A 676 38.65 25.48 32.37
N GLU A 677 38.58 25.30 31.06
CA GLU A 677 38.50 26.40 30.10
C GLU A 677 37.22 27.23 30.19
N ALA A 678 36.08 26.56 30.36
CA ALA A 678 34.79 27.20 30.62
C ALA A 678 34.84 28.05 31.90
N GLU A 679 35.48 27.55 32.96
CA GLU A 679 35.64 28.27 34.21
C GLU A 679 36.65 29.44 34.11
N CYS A 680 37.69 29.31 33.26
CA CYS A 680 38.74 30.30 33.06
C CYS A 680 38.42 31.32 31.96
N GLY A 681 37.38 31.09 31.16
CA GLY A 681 36.89 31.96 30.09
C GLY A 681 37.74 31.92 28.82
N SER A 682 38.41 30.81 28.55
CA SER A 682 39.00 30.47 27.25
C SER A 682 38.00 29.67 26.41
N ASN A 683 38.38 29.25 25.20
CA ASN A 683 37.49 28.56 24.27
C ASN A 683 37.96 27.11 24.12
N PRO A 684 37.19 26.10 24.57
CA PRO A 684 37.55 24.68 24.54
C PRO A 684 37.92 24.12 23.16
N SER A 685 37.42 24.76 22.09
CA SER A 685 37.62 24.30 20.70
C SER A 685 38.69 25.09 19.92
N ASP A 686 39.53 25.90 20.59
CA ASP A 686 40.55 26.72 19.92
C ASP A 686 41.88 26.69 20.68
N SER A 687 42.80 25.84 20.23
CA SER A 687 44.12 25.63 20.87
C SER A 687 45.01 26.88 21.00
N ASP A 688 44.67 28.00 20.34
CA ASP A 688 45.33 29.30 20.54
C ASP A 688 44.71 30.11 21.71
N SER A 689 43.62 29.62 22.32
CA SER A 689 42.78 30.25 23.34
C SER A 689 43.17 29.91 24.78
N THR A 690 44.23 29.16 25.05
CA THR A 690 44.76 28.80 26.39
C THR A 690 44.42 29.74 27.58
N PRO A 691 43.92 29.19 28.72
CA PRO A 691 43.86 29.88 29.99
C PRO A 691 45.20 30.49 30.42
N ARG A 692 45.15 31.58 31.18
CA ARG A 692 46.35 32.17 31.76
C ARG A 692 46.84 31.34 32.95
N ASP A 693 47.87 30.55 32.74
CA ASP A 693 48.62 29.82 33.79
C ASP A 693 49.98 30.50 34.05
N SER A 694 50.14 31.15 35.21
CA SER A 694 51.36 31.88 35.55
C SER A 694 52.53 31.00 36.02
N ASP A 695 52.30 29.78 36.48
CA ASP A 695 53.35 28.92 37.07
C ASP A 695 53.54 27.56 36.37
N GLY A 696 52.65 27.21 35.45
CA GLY A 696 52.79 26.13 34.48
C GLY A 696 52.44 24.75 35.04
N ASP A 697 51.54 24.68 36.03
CA ASP A 697 51.13 23.43 36.66
C ASP A 697 49.84 22.82 36.10
N GLY A 698 49.21 23.47 35.12
CA GLY A 698 48.01 23.00 34.42
C GLY A 698 46.71 23.48 35.04
N ILE A 699 46.74 24.43 35.98
CA ILE A 699 45.55 25.08 36.57
C ILE A 699 45.62 26.59 36.28
N CYS A 700 44.53 27.18 35.81
CA CYS A 700 44.55 28.60 35.47
C CYS A 700 44.58 29.52 36.71
N ASP A 701 45.09 30.74 36.53
CA ASP A 701 45.25 31.74 37.60
C ASP A 701 43.93 32.07 38.36
N SER A 702 42.74 31.85 37.76
CA SER A 702 41.43 32.08 38.39
C SER A 702 40.95 30.94 39.29
N LEU A 703 41.42 29.72 39.06
CA LEU A 703 41.12 28.52 39.86
C LEU A 703 42.28 28.16 40.81
N ASP A 704 43.46 28.75 40.57
CA ASP A 704 44.64 28.59 41.42
C ASP A 704 44.66 29.57 42.62
N ASP A 705 44.27 29.03 43.78
CA ASP A 705 44.33 29.72 45.09
C ASP A 705 45.78 29.87 45.64
N PHE A 706 46.79 29.28 44.97
CA PHE A 706 48.20 29.23 45.40
C PHE A 706 49.18 29.67 44.31
N ASN A 707 49.18 30.98 44.01
CA ASN A 707 50.27 31.64 43.28
C ASN A 707 51.61 31.57 44.05
N ASP A 708 52.26 30.41 44.06
CA ASP A 708 53.47 30.11 44.83
C ASP A 708 54.72 30.48 44.02
N SER A 709 54.84 31.79 43.80
CA SER A 709 56.11 32.43 43.47
C SER A 709 57.12 32.42 44.64
N GLU A 710 57.42 31.29 45.28
CA GLU A 710 58.49 31.23 46.30
C GLU A 710 59.41 30.00 46.17
N SER A 711 60.61 30.29 45.67
CA SER A 711 61.80 29.46 45.85
C SER A 711 62.23 29.40 47.34
N ASP A 712 62.17 28.24 48.00
CA ASP A 712 63.21 27.86 48.99
C ASP A 712 63.25 26.34 49.31
N ASP A 713 64.16 25.65 48.61
CA ASP A 713 65.11 24.66 49.13
C ASP A 713 64.77 23.81 50.41
N THR A 714 64.48 22.53 50.14
CA THR A 714 64.97 21.29 50.84
C THR A 714 64.07 20.59 51.91
N PRO A 715 64.32 19.30 52.26
CA PRO A 715 63.63 18.14 51.68
C PRO A 715 63.08 17.15 52.73
N GLY A 716 61.92 16.52 52.51
CA GLY A 716 61.61 15.30 53.28
C GLY A 716 60.16 14.86 53.38
N LEU A 717 59.94 13.64 52.88
CA LEU A 717 59.13 12.58 53.50
C LEU A 717 57.61 12.80 53.63
N GLY A 718 56.89 12.18 52.70
CA GLY A 718 55.65 11.44 52.96
C GLY A 718 54.38 12.18 52.58
N ILE A 719 53.33 11.54 52.07
CA ILE A 719 53.00 10.12 51.94
C ILE A 719 51.66 10.03 51.15
N MET A 720 51.56 9.05 50.26
CA MET A 720 50.35 8.25 49.94
C MET A 720 49.05 8.98 49.55
N SER A 721 48.68 8.87 48.27
CA SER A 721 47.52 8.04 47.89
C SER A 721 47.61 7.65 46.41
N MET A 722 48.11 6.45 46.14
CA MET A 722 47.93 5.72 44.88
C MET A 722 47.67 4.27 45.27
N ILE A 723 46.48 3.76 44.94
CA ILE A 723 45.92 2.40 45.01
C ILE A 723 44.40 2.63 45.13
N SER A 724 43.48 2.10 44.34
CA SER A 724 43.48 1.16 43.20
C SER A 724 42.00 1.01 42.79
N VAL A 725 41.71 0.84 41.49
CA VAL A 725 40.79 -0.25 41.06
C VAL A 725 41.28 -0.78 39.72
N LEU A 726 41.57 -2.08 39.68
CA LEU A 726 41.77 -2.87 38.48
C LEU A 726 41.22 -4.27 38.79
N ALA A 727 40.43 -4.82 37.86
CA ALA A 727 40.10 -6.23 37.60
C ALA A 727 38.64 -6.69 37.82
N LEU A 728 37.91 -6.92 36.71
CA LEU A 728 37.39 -8.21 36.18
C LEU A 728 36.53 -7.84 34.94
N ALA A 729 36.52 -8.51 33.78
CA ALA A 729 36.84 -9.88 33.44
C ALA A 729 37.29 -9.99 31.96
N ALA A 730 37.83 -11.15 31.61
CA ALA A 730 38.29 -11.55 30.28
C ALA A 730 37.35 -12.62 29.69
N LEU A 731 37.45 -12.82 28.36
CA LEU A 731 36.81 -13.83 27.47
C LEU A 731 35.36 -13.46 27.08
N ALA A 732 34.99 -13.39 25.80
CA ALA A 732 35.29 -14.37 24.75
C ALA A 732 35.62 -13.76 23.37
N ARG A 733 36.38 -14.56 22.62
CA ARG A 733 36.68 -14.50 21.18
C ARG A 733 35.64 -15.37 20.46
N ARG A 734 35.32 -15.04 19.21
CA ARG A 734 34.88 -15.96 18.12
C ARG A 734 33.81 -16.97 18.51
N GLU A 735 32.60 -16.80 17.99
CA GLU A 735 32.31 -17.38 16.67
C GLU A 735 32.06 -16.25 15.70
#